data_AF-A0A958PGY0-F1
#
_entry.id   AF-A0A958PGY0-F1
#
_cell.length_a   1.000
_cell.length_b   1.000
_cell.length_c   1.000
_cell.angle_alpha   90.00
_cell.angle_beta   90.00
_cell.angle_gamma   90.00
#
_symmetry.space_group_name_H-M   'P 1'
#
loop_
_entity.id
_entity.type
_entity.pdbx_description
1 polymer ?
#
loop_
_entity_poly.entity_id
_entity_poly.type
_entity_poly.pdbx_seq_one_letter_code
_entity_poly.pdbx_strand_id
1 'polypeptide(L)'
;MSDTNHTVRGKLCFRNEVFKEYSDLFSDEVVAALHHMARFNSDQKALMTKRMETRKRRGQTRQRIAFLDQTSVIPRTNLLAKEARTGKFVGSTIPDDLKRQWVQGTGPAAKPNAPLEKSLRNVAYALLSGADGWMFDGEDALGQIHCMSLDNQRNLKLALHRDPTFLKVAETVSAEMNAWSKDFLKREIVQDWKTQLDFTTVLFRCRGLHLEDRHLRESSGAPLAASIVDLTLYVLNNYKVLQERNASIVLYLPKVQTAEEAALWDDMISSLEEYLSLAQGTIKAYVLVEQLEATYQLMEIRAALGLHFVGFNTGRWDYINSVADALAWDKEFINPNIESIPMTYGYMKHYEDRVRRAVNTPDSKGGFALWQGGMEPNIPVGSPEGVARAMEKVVAGAKREQEAGASGKWVAHWKMVHIVRPVWEEVGEDNQMGRSFPPLTYTEQDEKLLTELEPAPRTIQGARNLLSVALQYGNAFGQGFSAAALKPADFFGNDDVLYLMEDMATGEIRVSILWEWIHKRARITEDDASLGVKAGDAFRMDIFKTLLKEEMEKLLSADNKDVHDNSKKTTLPIAAAAVEAYVESKIKIPWYIDLLNINLNVQNLSEAEERIKKYVQTFIERGERITENLDFGVAGSDPFFAKESKTLEEEIQETAEWMNTPRFRDTKRLYSPRQVEEQRGAVYKGYTVARTAAERFYSRLRELFARREQITTFGPYSPGQAVSMKKQGIEAIYIGGWATSAKGSITEDPGPDLASYPLSQVPDEAATVVRALLTADRNQKFGRTRMSEAERKSTKPIDFTPMIIADADTGHGGDAHVRNLIRRFVEVGVPGYHIEDQKPGCKKCGHQGGKVLV
;
A
#
# COMPACT_ATOMS: atom_id res chain seq x y z
N MET A 1 -13.89 -13.65 -30.87
CA MET A 1 -12.93 -12.53 -30.83
C MET A 1 -13.41 -11.57 -29.75
N SER A 2 -12.52 -11.28 -28.79
CA SER A 2 -12.56 -10.25 -27.73
C SER A 2 -13.74 -10.24 -26.75
N ASP A 3 -13.73 -11.15 -25.78
CA ASP A 3 -14.26 -10.94 -24.42
C ASP A 3 -13.11 -10.61 -23.46
N THR A 4 -12.31 -9.59 -23.80
CA THR A 4 -11.32 -9.05 -22.87
C THR A 4 -11.67 -7.59 -22.67
N ASN A 5 -12.06 -7.22 -21.44
CA ASN A 5 -12.29 -5.83 -20.97
C ASN A 5 -11.05 -4.92 -21.09
N HIS A 6 -10.08 -5.22 -21.94
CA HIS A 6 -8.84 -4.48 -22.11
C HIS A 6 -8.97 -3.45 -23.22
N THR A 7 -8.39 -2.29 -23.00
CA THR A 7 -8.31 -1.26 -24.04
C THR A 7 -7.00 -1.41 -24.80
N VAL A 8 -7.07 -1.65 -26.12
CA VAL A 8 -5.89 -1.64 -26.99
C VAL A 8 -5.79 -0.29 -27.69
N ARG A 9 -4.65 0.40 -27.55
CA ARG A 9 -4.31 1.63 -28.27
C ARG A 9 -2.98 1.42 -28.94
N GLY A 10 -2.94 1.40 -30.27
CA GLY A 10 -1.72 1.15 -31.03
C GLY A 10 -1.03 -0.15 -30.59
N LYS A 11 0.23 -0.05 -30.18
CA LYS A 11 1.07 -1.16 -29.70
C LYS A 11 0.95 -1.44 -28.18
N LEU A 12 0.02 -0.82 -27.48
CA LEU A 12 -0.14 -0.94 -26.02
C LEU A 12 -1.50 -1.52 -25.67
N CYS A 13 -1.51 -2.38 -24.67
CA CYS A 13 -2.69 -2.99 -24.08
C CYS A 13 -2.80 -2.52 -22.63
N PHE A 14 -3.95 -1.95 -22.29
CA PHE A 14 -4.27 -1.45 -20.95
C PHE A 14 -5.18 -2.47 -20.25
N ARG A 15 -4.79 -2.84 -19.03
CA ARG A 15 -5.55 -3.77 -18.20
C ARG A 15 -6.93 -3.18 -17.86
N ASN A 16 -7.97 -3.98 -18.06
CA ASN A 16 -9.36 -3.64 -17.74
C ASN A 16 -9.75 -2.22 -18.23
N GLU A 17 -10.56 -1.51 -17.45
CA GLU A 17 -11.01 -0.14 -17.73
C GLU A 17 -10.00 0.95 -17.30
N VAL A 18 -8.76 0.59 -16.95
CA VAL A 18 -7.76 1.53 -16.42
C VAL A 18 -7.53 2.73 -17.36
N PHE A 19 -7.54 2.50 -18.67
CA PHE A 19 -7.40 3.58 -19.65
C PHE A 19 -8.50 4.64 -19.52
N LYS A 20 -9.73 4.21 -19.26
CA LYS A 20 -10.91 5.07 -19.12
C LYS A 20 -10.94 5.73 -17.74
N GLU A 21 -10.72 4.94 -16.69
CA GLU A 21 -10.72 5.39 -15.29
C GLU A 21 -9.62 6.41 -15.00
N TYR A 22 -8.48 6.31 -15.70
CA TYR A 22 -7.32 7.19 -15.58
C TYR A 22 -7.07 8.00 -16.85
N SER A 23 -8.15 8.40 -17.54
CA SER A 23 -8.08 9.24 -18.73
C SER A 23 -7.44 10.62 -18.46
N ASP A 24 -7.47 11.09 -17.21
CA ASP A 24 -6.72 12.27 -16.76
C ASP A 24 -5.20 12.06 -16.80
N LEU A 25 -4.70 10.84 -16.63
CA LEU A 25 -3.28 10.51 -16.75
C LEU A 25 -2.89 10.07 -18.17
N PHE A 26 -3.79 9.38 -18.87
CA PHE A 26 -3.56 8.80 -20.19
C PHE A 26 -4.13 9.67 -21.31
N SER A 27 -3.74 10.94 -21.36
CA SER A 27 -4.01 11.80 -22.52
C SER A 27 -3.40 11.24 -23.81
N ASP A 28 -3.88 11.68 -24.97
CA ASP A 28 -3.32 11.26 -26.26
C ASP A 28 -1.82 11.56 -26.39
N GLU A 29 -1.36 12.70 -25.84
CA GLU A 29 0.07 13.08 -25.78
C GLU A 29 0.88 12.06 -24.96
N VAL A 30 0.35 11.65 -23.80
CA VAL A 30 0.99 10.65 -22.93
C VAL A 30 1.03 9.28 -23.60
N VAL A 31 -0.05 8.85 -24.25
CA VAL A 31 -0.10 7.55 -24.95
C VAL A 31 0.87 7.52 -26.12
N ALA A 32 0.98 8.62 -26.87
CA ALA A 32 1.97 8.75 -27.94
C ALA A 32 3.41 8.70 -27.41
N ALA A 33 3.69 9.38 -26.29
CA ALA A 33 4.99 9.30 -25.63
C ALA A 33 5.29 7.88 -25.12
N LEU A 34 4.32 7.20 -24.52
CA LEU A 34 4.48 5.80 -24.09
C LEU A 34 4.80 4.87 -25.27
N HIS A 35 4.19 5.08 -26.44
CA HIS A 35 4.56 4.35 -27.66
C HIS A 35 6.00 4.62 -28.11
N HIS A 36 6.43 5.87 -28.06
CA HIS A 36 7.81 6.26 -28.37
C HIS A 36 8.80 5.59 -27.42
N MET A 37 8.49 5.61 -26.12
CA MET A 37 9.35 5.08 -25.05
C MET A 37 9.33 3.56 -24.95
N ALA A 38 8.27 2.87 -25.38
CA ALA A 38 8.16 1.41 -25.34
C ALA A 38 9.28 0.69 -26.14
N ARG A 39 9.97 1.37 -27.06
CA ARG A 39 11.13 0.78 -27.77
C ARG A 39 12.27 0.37 -26.84
N PHE A 40 12.39 0.99 -25.67
CA PHE A 40 13.42 0.64 -24.68
C PHE A 40 13.07 -0.61 -23.86
N ASN A 41 11.85 -1.14 -24.01
CA ASN A 41 11.44 -2.32 -23.25
C ASN A 41 12.34 -3.52 -23.56
N SER A 42 12.70 -3.76 -24.83
CA SER A 42 13.60 -4.85 -25.20
C SER A 42 14.99 -4.71 -24.58
N ASP A 43 15.54 -3.49 -24.56
CA ASP A 43 16.85 -3.19 -23.97
C ASP A 43 16.83 -3.40 -22.46
N GLN A 44 15.76 -2.94 -21.80
CA GLN A 44 15.54 -3.17 -20.39
C GLN A 44 15.45 -4.67 -20.07
N LYS A 45 14.68 -5.46 -20.82
CA LYS A 45 14.59 -6.91 -20.63
C LYS A 45 15.94 -7.60 -20.83
N ALA A 46 16.69 -7.22 -21.86
CA ALA A 46 18.01 -7.76 -22.12
C ALA A 46 18.98 -7.49 -20.95
N LEU A 47 18.96 -6.29 -20.37
CA LEU A 47 19.77 -5.98 -19.19
C LEU A 47 19.33 -6.79 -17.97
N MET A 48 18.03 -6.97 -17.73
CA MET A 48 17.57 -7.78 -16.60
C MET A 48 17.94 -9.26 -16.76
N THR A 49 17.88 -9.80 -17.98
CA THR A 49 18.40 -11.15 -18.27
C THR A 49 19.89 -11.23 -17.97
N LYS A 50 20.69 -10.29 -18.47
CA LYS A 50 22.15 -10.22 -18.22
C LYS A 50 22.47 -10.10 -16.73
N ARG A 51 21.69 -9.34 -15.97
CA ARG A 51 21.80 -9.20 -14.52
C ARG A 51 21.61 -10.56 -13.83
N MET A 52 20.56 -11.29 -14.20
CA MET A 52 20.28 -12.63 -13.67
C MET A 52 21.35 -13.65 -14.03
N GLU A 53 21.83 -13.65 -15.28
CA GLU A 53 22.94 -14.48 -15.72
C GLU A 53 24.23 -14.20 -14.95
N THR A 54 24.52 -12.92 -14.71
CA THR A 54 25.69 -12.49 -13.93
C THR A 54 25.61 -12.98 -12.49
N ARG A 55 24.45 -12.85 -11.84
CA ARG A 55 24.20 -13.37 -10.48
C ARG A 55 24.37 -14.90 -10.43
N LYS A 56 23.80 -15.62 -11.40
CA LYS A 56 23.92 -17.08 -11.51
C LYS A 56 25.38 -17.51 -11.70
N ARG A 57 26.09 -16.88 -12.65
CA ARG A 57 27.50 -17.13 -12.92
C ARG A 57 28.35 -16.89 -11.67
N ARG A 58 28.15 -15.76 -10.96
CA ARG A 58 28.84 -15.44 -9.71
C ARG A 58 28.69 -16.55 -8.67
N GLY A 59 27.48 -17.05 -8.47
CA GLY A 59 27.23 -18.17 -7.55
C GLY A 59 27.91 -19.48 -7.96
N GLN A 60 27.94 -19.78 -9.26
CA GLN A 60 28.56 -20.99 -9.81
C GLN A 60 30.08 -20.96 -9.80
N THR A 61 30.68 -19.82 -10.21
CA THR A 61 32.13 -19.66 -10.30
C THR A 61 32.78 -19.24 -8.99
N ARG A 62 31.97 -18.85 -7.99
CA ARG A 62 32.45 -18.35 -6.69
C ARG A 62 33.41 -17.17 -6.83
N GLN A 63 33.15 -16.31 -7.81
CA GLN A 63 33.96 -15.13 -8.08
C GLN A 63 33.41 -13.92 -7.32
N ARG A 64 34.28 -13.14 -6.70
CA ARG A 64 33.90 -11.83 -6.15
C ARG A 64 33.68 -10.80 -7.27
N ILE A 65 32.98 -9.72 -6.94
CA ILE A 65 32.85 -8.57 -7.83
C ILE A 65 34.21 -7.85 -7.84
N ALA A 66 34.62 -7.40 -9.02
CA ALA A 66 35.84 -6.63 -9.22
C ALA A 66 35.52 -5.32 -9.93
N PHE A 67 36.42 -4.34 -9.81
CA PHE A 67 36.32 -3.11 -10.60
C PHE A 67 36.43 -3.42 -12.10
N LEU A 68 35.77 -2.61 -12.93
CA LEU A 68 35.94 -2.71 -14.39
C LEU A 68 37.43 -2.50 -14.76
N ASP A 69 37.90 -3.21 -15.78
CA ASP A 69 39.22 -2.92 -16.32
C ASP A 69 39.28 -1.48 -16.85
N GLN A 70 40.38 -0.77 -16.61
CA GLN A 70 40.53 0.64 -16.96
C GLN A 70 40.36 0.93 -18.46
N THR A 71 40.62 -0.06 -19.30
CA THR A 71 40.48 0.01 -20.77
C THR A 71 39.13 -0.47 -21.27
N SER A 72 38.24 -0.93 -20.39
CA SER A 72 36.88 -1.31 -20.76
C SER A 72 36.06 -0.09 -21.13
N VAL A 73 35.35 -0.18 -22.27
CA VAL A 73 34.31 0.78 -22.63
C VAL A 73 33.09 0.52 -21.74
N ILE A 74 32.55 1.57 -21.14
CA ILE A 74 31.29 1.51 -20.40
C ILE A 74 30.18 1.25 -21.43
N PRO A 75 29.45 0.12 -21.36
CA PRO A 75 28.46 -0.23 -22.38
C PRO A 75 27.39 0.87 -22.55
N ARG A 76 26.91 1.03 -23.80
CA ARG A 76 25.99 2.11 -24.24
C ARG A 76 26.59 3.52 -24.22
N THR A 77 27.87 3.67 -23.89
CA THR A 77 28.60 4.93 -23.97
C THR A 77 29.85 4.80 -24.85
N ASN A 78 30.53 5.92 -25.09
CA ASN A 78 31.85 5.95 -25.73
C ASN A 78 33.00 6.18 -24.73
N LEU A 79 32.74 6.08 -23.42
CA LEU A 79 33.70 6.39 -22.37
C LEU A 79 34.43 5.13 -21.91
N LEU A 80 35.75 5.24 -21.71
CA LEU A 80 36.50 4.23 -20.99
C LEU A 80 36.30 4.36 -19.47
N ALA A 81 36.35 3.25 -18.74
CA ALA A 81 36.30 3.27 -17.28
C ALA A 81 37.37 4.21 -16.69
N LYS A 82 38.59 4.23 -17.23
CA LYS A 82 39.62 5.18 -16.80
C LYS A 82 39.23 6.64 -16.98
N GLU A 83 38.59 6.98 -18.10
CA GLU A 83 38.16 8.35 -18.39
C GLU A 83 37.11 8.82 -17.39
N ALA A 84 36.13 7.96 -17.09
CA ALA A 84 35.14 8.23 -16.04
C ALA A 84 35.80 8.45 -14.68
N ARG A 85 36.71 7.56 -14.27
CA ARG A 85 37.44 7.65 -12.98
C ARG A 85 38.30 8.89 -12.85
N THR A 86 38.84 9.41 -13.94
CA THR A 86 39.61 10.66 -13.95
C THR A 86 38.76 11.91 -14.15
N GLY A 87 37.43 11.79 -14.17
CA GLY A 87 36.54 12.93 -14.35
C GLY A 87 36.45 13.46 -15.78
N LYS A 88 36.89 12.69 -16.79
CA LYS A 88 36.93 13.12 -18.20
C LYS A 88 35.56 12.96 -18.89
N PHE A 89 34.54 13.55 -18.28
CA PHE A 89 33.18 13.67 -18.81
C PHE A 89 32.60 15.03 -18.38
N VAL A 90 31.46 15.42 -18.93
CA VAL A 90 30.76 16.66 -18.52
C VAL A 90 29.59 16.27 -17.62
N GLY A 91 29.59 16.76 -16.38
CA GLY A 91 28.50 16.56 -15.43
C GLY A 91 27.45 17.67 -15.49
N SER A 92 26.40 17.50 -14.70
CA SER A 92 25.32 18.47 -14.57
C SER A 92 25.75 19.75 -13.86
N THR A 93 25.17 20.89 -14.25
CA THR A 93 25.02 22.03 -13.33
C THR A 93 23.92 21.71 -12.32
N ILE A 94 24.14 21.98 -11.03
CA ILE A 94 23.12 21.79 -10.00
C ILE A 94 22.10 22.93 -10.08
N PRO A 95 20.81 22.65 -10.36
CA PRO A 95 19.75 23.66 -10.36
C PRO A 95 19.60 24.37 -9.02
N ASP A 96 19.08 25.60 -9.04
CA ASP A 96 18.99 26.46 -7.86
C ASP A 96 18.17 25.82 -6.72
N ASP A 97 17.05 25.18 -7.04
CA ASP A 97 16.18 24.50 -6.07
C ASP A 97 16.79 23.19 -5.52
N LEU A 98 17.88 22.69 -6.13
CA LEU A 98 18.64 21.54 -5.64
C LEU A 98 19.93 21.91 -4.91
N LYS A 99 20.36 23.18 -4.93
CA LYS A 99 21.58 23.61 -4.24
C LYS A 99 21.49 23.40 -2.74
N ARG A 100 20.31 23.63 -2.14
CA ARG A 100 20.06 23.34 -0.73
C ARG A 100 19.03 22.23 -0.60
N GLN A 101 19.46 21.11 -0.04
CA GLN A 101 18.64 19.91 0.13
C GLN A 101 18.96 19.26 1.49
N TRP A 102 18.96 20.05 2.57
CA TRP A 102 19.37 19.60 3.91
C TRP A 102 18.47 18.50 4.46
N VAL A 103 17.16 18.63 4.24
CA VAL A 103 16.20 17.57 4.60
C VAL A 103 15.40 17.20 3.38
N GLN A 104 15.48 15.93 3.00
CA GLN A 104 14.58 15.33 2.02
C GLN A 104 13.63 14.37 2.72
N GLY A 105 12.32 14.59 2.59
CA GLY A 105 11.34 13.60 3.03
C GLY A 105 11.12 12.52 1.98
N THR A 106 10.64 11.35 2.39
CA THR A 106 10.22 10.29 1.47
C THR A 106 8.85 9.73 1.84
N GLY A 107 8.10 9.28 0.84
CA GLY A 107 6.86 8.54 1.05
C GLY A 107 5.92 8.55 -0.16
N PRO A 108 4.88 7.69 -0.18
CA PRO A 108 3.96 7.61 -1.30
C PRO A 108 3.02 8.82 -1.33
N ALA A 109 2.68 9.29 -2.54
CA ALA A 109 1.61 10.26 -2.76
C ALA A 109 0.21 9.63 -2.61
N ALA A 110 0.09 8.31 -2.74
CA ALA A 110 -1.16 7.57 -2.58
C ALA A 110 -1.30 6.88 -1.22
N LYS A 111 -2.55 6.70 -0.79
CA LYS A 111 -2.92 5.92 0.39
C LYS A 111 -3.83 4.75 -0.02
N PRO A 112 -3.54 3.50 0.42
CA PRO A 112 -4.35 2.34 0.03
C PRO A 112 -5.79 2.47 0.56
N ASN A 113 -6.75 2.02 -0.25
CA ASN A 113 -8.17 1.93 0.11
C ASN A 113 -8.76 3.24 0.67
N ALA A 114 -8.28 4.38 0.17
CA ALA A 114 -8.68 5.71 0.63
C ALA A 114 -9.38 6.50 -0.48
N PRO A 115 -10.47 7.23 -0.19
CA PRO A 115 -11.00 8.25 -1.08
C PRO A 115 -9.94 9.29 -1.44
N LEU A 116 -10.10 9.93 -2.59
CA LEU A 116 -9.13 10.87 -3.17
C LEU A 116 -8.67 11.93 -2.15
N GLU A 117 -9.60 12.59 -1.44
CA GLU A 117 -9.27 13.64 -0.47
C GLU A 117 -8.42 13.12 0.70
N LYS A 118 -8.62 11.87 1.12
CA LYS A 118 -7.79 11.25 2.17
C LYS A 118 -6.42 10.83 1.62
N SER A 119 -6.37 10.43 0.36
CA SER A 119 -5.13 10.05 -0.34
C SER A 119 -4.23 11.27 -0.55
N LEU A 120 -4.79 12.40 -1.01
CA LEU A 120 -4.10 13.67 -1.24
C LEU A 120 -3.43 14.26 0.02
N ARG A 121 -3.85 13.85 1.21
CA ARG A 121 -3.24 14.31 2.47
C ARG A 121 -1.76 13.95 2.57
N ASN A 122 -1.32 12.82 2.01
CA ASN A 122 0.09 12.46 2.01
C ASN A 122 0.92 13.53 1.27
N VAL A 123 0.45 13.97 0.11
CA VAL A 123 1.09 15.04 -0.67
C VAL A 123 1.05 16.38 0.07
N ALA A 124 -0.07 16.70 0.72
CA ALA A 124 -0.18 17.93 1.51
C ALA A 124 0.81 17.96 2.70
N TYR A 125 0.89 16.88 3.50
CA TYR A 125 1.85 16.81 4.60
C TYR A 125 3.29 16.95 4.11
N ALA A 126 3.62 16.33 2.99
CA ALA A 126 4.93 16.41 2.37
C ALA A 126 5.30 17.85 1.97
N LEU A 127 4.47 18.51 1.15
CA LEU A 127 4.77 19.84 0.63
C LEU A 127 4.75 20.94 1.71
N LEU A 128 3.93 20.76 2.75
CA LEU A 128 3.83 21.71 3.87
C LEU A 128 4.83 21.43 4.99
N SER A 129 5.63 20.35 4.90
CA SER A 129 6.54 19.92 5.98
C SER A 129 7.69 20.89 6.23
N GLY A 130 7.99 21.76 5.27
CA GLY A 130 9.20 22.58 5.27
C GLY A 130 10.47 21.77 5.01
N ALA A 131 10.39 20.58 4.42
CA ALA A 131 11.54 19.88 3.85
C ALA A 131 12.02 20.63 2.60
N ASP A 132 13.33 20.64 2.32
CA ASP A 132 13.86 21.29 1.11
C ASP A 132 13.47 20.49 -0.14
N GLY A 133 13.36 19.16 -0.01
CA GLY A 133 12.84 18.28 -1.03
C GLY A 133 11.93 17.20 -0.47
N TRP A 134 11.03 16.67 -1.29
CA TRP A 134 10.27 15.48 -0.95
C TRP A 134 10.25 14.50 -2.13
N MET A 135 10.80 13.31 -1.89
CA MET A 135 10.76 12.20 -2.83
C MET A 135 9.45 11.45 -2.70
N PHE A 136 8.56 11.69 -3.65
CA PHE A 136 7.35 10.89 -3.79
C PHE A 136 7.68 9.56 -4.42
N ASP A 137 7.30 8.52 -3.71
CA ASP A 137 7.80 7.20 -4.01
C ASP A 137 6.87 6.42 -4.91
N GLY A 138 7.39 5.94 -6.05
CA GLY A 138 6.75 4.96 -6.93
C GLY A 138 7.13 3.52 -6.61
N GLU A 139 8.15 3.31 -5.77
CA GLU A 139 8.85 2.04 -5.58
C GLU A 139 8.63 1.45 -4.17
N ASP A 140 9.66 1.34 -3.32
CA ASP A 140 9.63 0.49 -2.12
C ASP A 140 8.57 0.85 -1.06
N ALA A 141 8.16 2.11 -0.97
CA ALA A 141 7.18 2.61 -0.01
C ALA A 141 5.77 2.73 -0.62
N LEU A 142 5.59 2.37 -1.91
CA LEU A 142 4.29 2.39 -2.58
C LEU A 142 3.66 1.00 -2.69
N GLY A 143 2.47 0.86 -2.10
CA GLY A 143 1.61 -0.30 -2.33
C GLY A 143 1.19 -0.44 -3.78
N GLN A 144 1.03 -1.67 -4.26
CA GLN A 144 0.67 -1.96 -5.66
C GLN A 144 -0.68 -2.71 -5.77
N ILE A 145 -1.52 -2.65 -4.74
CA ILE A 145 -2.89 -3.16 -4.80
C ILE A 145 -3.75 -2.28 -5.72
N HIS A 146 -4.76 -2.87 -6.34
CA HIS A 146 -5.67 -2.21 -7.28
C HIS A 146 -4.91 -1.45 -8.39
N CYS A 147 -4.86 -0.12 -8.31
CA CYS A 147 -4.24 0.80 -9.26
C CYS A 147 -3.39 1.88 -8.55
N MET A 148 -2.84 1.57 -7.37
CA MET A 148 -2.15 2.55 -6.53
C MET A 148 -0.95 3.25 -7.19
N SER A 149 -0.26 2.59 -8.13
CA SER A 149 0.79 3.23 -8.95
C SER A 149 0.26 4.41 -9.77
N LEU A 150 -0.97 4.31 -10.26
CA LEU A 150 -1.65 5.38 -11.00
C LEU A 150 -2.26 6.42 -10.05
N ASP A 151 -2.82 6.00 -8.91
CA ASP A 151 -3.26 6.95 -7.88
C ASP A 151 -2.11 7.85 -7.40
N ASN A 152 -0.90 7.28 -7.30
CA ASN A 152 0.30 8.02 -6.93
C ASN A 152 0.61 9.14 -7.93
N GLN A 153 0.58 8.82 -9.23
CA GLN A 153 0.77 9.77 -10.33
C GLN A 153 -0.35 10.82 -10.38
N ARG A 154 -1.60 10.41 -10.21
CA ARG A 154 -2.77 11.31 -10.17
C ARG A 154 -2.69 12.31 -9.03
N ASN A 155 -2.39 11.84 -7.81
CA ASN A 155 -2.31 12.70 -6.65
C ASN A 155 -1.21 13.75 -6.81
N LEU A 156 -0.05 13.36 -7.36
CA LEU A 156 1.02 14.28 -7.70
C LEU A 156 0.60 15.31 -8.73
N LYS A 157 -0.05 14.87 -9.82
CA LYS A 157 -0.59 15.76 -10.84
C LYS A 157 -1.55 16.78 -10.23
N LEU A 158 -2.54 16.34 -9.46
CA LEU A 158 -3.51 17.23 -8.84
C LEU A 158 -2.83 18.27 -7.93
N ALA A 159 -1.83 17.86 -7.15
CA ALA A 159 -1.11 18.78 -6.26
C ALA A 159 -0.25 19.80 -7.00
N LEU A 160 0.49 19.35 -8.02
CA LEU A 160 1.33 20.20 -8.85
C LEU A 160 0.49 21.15 -9.68
N HIS A 161 -0.66 20.72 -10.20
CA HIS A 161 -1.60 21.58 -10.95
C HIS A 161 -2.49 22.45 -10.07
N ARG A 162 -2.32 22.41 -8.73
CA ARG A 162 -3.11 23.21 -7.76
C ARG A 162 -4.61 22.96 -7.90
N ASP A 163 -5.01 21.70 -8.09
CA ASP A 163 -6.41 21.31 -8.18
C ASP A 163 -7.20 21.82 -6.95
N PRO A 164 -8.44 22.34 -7.13
CA PRO A 164 -9.22 22.87 -6.02
C PRO A 164 -9.43 21.87 -4.87
N THR A 165 -9.55 20.58 -5.18
CA THR A 165 -9.68 19.51 -4.19
C THR A 165 -8.41 19.40 -3.35
N PHE A 166 -7.26 19.43 -4.00
CA PHE A 166 -5.96 19.44 -3.32
C PHE A 166 -5.79 20.68 -2.44
N LEU A 167 -6.12 21.87 -2.95
CA LEU A 167 -5.98 23.12 -2.19
C LEU A 167 -6.80 23.10 -0.89
N LYS A 168 -8.03 22.58 -0.94
CA LYS A 168 -8.88 22.40 0.25
C LYS A 168 -8.28 21.42 1.25
N VAL A 169 -7.69 20.33 0.76
CA VAL A 169 -6.98 19.35 1.61
C VAL A 169 -5.75 19.98 2.25
N ALA A 170 -4.94 20.72 1.48
CA ALA A 170 -3.74 21.39 1.96
C ALA A 170 -4.03 22.41 3.06
N GLU A 171 -5.06 23.24 2.89
CA GLU A 171 -5.51 24.17 3.91
C GLU A 171 -5.84 23.45 5.23
N THR A 172 -6.62 22.36 5.17
CA THR A 172 -6.98 21.57 6.35
C THR A 172 -5.75 20.96 7.01
N VAL A 173 -4.86 20.35 6.21
CA VAL A 173 -3.64 19.71 6.71
C VAL A 173 -2.70 20.73 7.35
N SER A 174 -2.59 21.94 6.80
CA SER A 174 -1.76 23.01 7.39
C SER A 174 -2.18 23.36 8.82
N ALA A 175 -3.49 23.46 9.08
CA ALA A 175 -4.03 23.76 10.40
C ALA A 175 -3.71 22.63 11.40
N GLU A 176 -3.83 21.38 10.98
CA GLU A 176 -3.48 20.21 11.82
C GLU A 176 -1.98 20.13 12.12
N MET A 177 -1.13 20.42 11.15
CA MET A 177 0.33 20.49 11.33
C MET A 177 0.72 21.60 12.31
N ASN A 178 0.06 22.75 12.25
CA ASN A 178 0.24 23.84 13.21
C ASN A 178 -0.29 23.48 14.60
N ALA A 179 -1.41 22.76 14.72
CA ALA A 179 -1.91 22.28 16.00
C ALA A 179 -0.90 21.34 16.68
N TRP A 180 -0.36 20.36 15.94
CA TRP A 180 0.67 19.46 16.45
C TRP A 180 1.96 20.22 16.80
N SER A 181 2.44 21.12 15.94
CA SER A 181 3.71 21.83 16.19
C SER A 181 3.63 22.84 17.33
N LYS A 182 2.49 23.49 17.56
CA LYS A 182 2.28 24.30 18.77
C LYS A 182 2.37 23.46 20.04
N ASP A 183 1.85 22.24 20.01
CA ASP A 183 1.94 21.34 21.16
C ASP A 183 3.36 20.78 21.35
N PHE A 184 3.98 20.29 20.27
CA PHE A 184 5.27 19.58 20.33
C PHE A 184 6.48 20.53 20.28
N LEU A 185 6.53 21.43 19.29
CA LEU A 185 7.64 22.36 19.03
C LEU A 185 7.46 23.75 19.68
N LYS A 186 6.29 24.01 20.30
CA LYS A 186 5.93 25.29 20.92
C LYS A 186 5.94 26.49 19.96
N ARG A 187 5.78 26.23 18.65
CA ARG A 187 5.67 27.24 17.59
C ARG A 187 4.90 26.69 16.39
N GLU A 188 4.41 27.58 15.54
CA GLU A 188 3.89 27.20 14.22
C GLU A 188 5.03 26.89 13.25
N ILE A 189 4.72 26.03 12.28
CA ILE A 189 5.64 25.63 11.22
C ILE A 189 5.15 26.05 9.83
N VAL A 190 3.84 26.33 9.67
CA VAL A 190 3.25 26.84 8.42
C VAL A 190 2.64 28.22 8.68
N GLN A 191 3.25 29.29 8.18
CA GLN A 191 2.73 30.66 8.35
C GLN A 191 1.71 31.02 7.26
N ASP A 192 2.09 30.81 5.99
CA ASP A 192 1.20 30.90 4.84
C ASP A 192 1.28 29.59 4.07
N TRP A 193 0.21 28.79 4.16
CA TRP A 193 0.17 27.48 3.53
C TRP A 193 0.25 27.57 2.01
N LYS A 194 -0.24 28.65 1.38
CA LYS A 194 -0.20 28.77 -0.09
C LYS A 194 1.23 28.95 -0.58
N THR A 195 1.95 29.89 0.02
CA THR A 195 3.36 30.13 -0.29
C THR A 195 4.23 28.94 0.12
N GLN A 196 3.93 28.28 1.25
CA GLN A 196 4.66 27.10 1.71
C GLN A 196 4.60 25.93 0.71
N LEU A 197 3.51 25.80 -0.05
CA LEU A 197 3.39 24.75 -1.07
C LEU A 197 4.38 24.89 -2.24
N ASP A 198 5.02 26.05 -2.40
CA ASP A 198 6.05 26.31 -3.42
C ASP A 198 7.49 26.13 -2.88
N PHE A 199 7.66 25.87 -1.58
CA PHE A 199 8.98 25.76 -0.95
C PHE A 199 9.67 24.42 -1.26
N THR A 200 8.94 23.32 -1.17
CA THR A 200 9.49 21.96 -1.21
C THR A 200 9.71 21.52 -2.65
N THR A 201 10.94 21.20 -3.05
CA THR A 201 11.21 20.61 -4.37
C THR A 201 10.58 19.21 -4.45
N VAL A 202 9.79 18.97 -5.49
CA VAL A 202 9.14 17.68 -5.72
C VAL A 202 10.08 16.77 -6.50
N LEU A 203 10.47 15.65 -5.90
CA LEU A 203 11.25 14.60 -6.54
C LEU A 203 10.39 13.35 -6.71
N PHE A 204 10.63 12.55 -7.75
CA PHE A 204 9.88 11.33 -7.98
C PHE A 204 10.80 10.11 -8.10
N ARG A 205 10.58 9.08 -7.28
CA ARG A 205 11.30 7.81 -7.39
C ARG A 205 10.55 6.87 -8.32
N CYS A 206 11.09 6.64 -9.51
CA CYS A 206 10.55 5.65 -10.44
C CYS A 206 10.74 4.23 -9.91
N ARG A 207 9.87 3.29 -10.27
CA ARG A 207 10.13 1.86 -10.05
C ARG A 207 11.41 1.44 -10.76
N GLY A 208 12.20 0.60 -10.09
CA GLY A 208 13.48 0.13 -10.61
C GLY A 208 13.34 -0.69 -11.89
N LEU A 209 14.43 -0.81 -12.64
CA LEU A 209 14.47 -1.54 -13.91
C LEU A 209 14.06 -3.02 -13.79
N HIS A 210 14.02 -3.58 -12.59
CA HIS A 210 13.72 -5.00 -12.36
C HIS A 210 12.21 -5.30 -12.18
N LEU A 211 11.36 -4.28 -12.25
CA LEU A 211 9.92 -4.36 -12.05
C LEU A 211 9.15 -4.15 -13.36
N GLU A 212 7.99 -4.82 -13.45
CA GLU A 212 7.07 -4.74 -14.57
C GLU A 212 5.81 -3.97 -14.17
N ASP A 213 5.24 -3.22 -15.12
CA ASP A 213 4.01 -2.51 -14.87
C ASP A 213 2.82 -3.46 -14.81
N ARG A 214 1.96 -3.27 -13.80
CA ARG A 214 0.82 -4.14 -13.56
C ARG A 214 -0.37 -3.85 -14.47
N HIS A 215 -0.36 -2.75 -15.21
CA HIS A 215 -1.50 -2.22 -15.94
C HIS A 215 -1.25 -2.10 -17.44
N LEU A 216 0.02 -2.02 -17.87
CA LEU A 216 0.38 -1.90 -19.27
C LEU A 216 1.18 -3.11 -19.78
N ARG A 217 0.77 -3.61 -20.95
CA ARG A 217 1.51 -4.58 -21.77
C ARG A 217 1.72 -4.02 -23.16
N GLU A 218 2.70 -4.53 -23.87
CA GLU A 218 2.73 -4.43 -25.32
C GLU A 218 1.58 -5.24 -25.94
N SER A 219 1.17 -4.88 -27.16
CA SER A 219 0.16 -5.64 -27.92
C SER A 219 0.61 -7.07 -28.24
N SER A 220 1.91 -7.36 -28.15
CA SER A 220 2.49 -8.71 -28.22
C SER A 220 2.19 -9.56 -26.98
N GLY A 221 1.70 -8.96 -25.90
CA GLY A 221 1.48 -9.59 -24.60
C GLY A 221 2.65 -9.44 -23.62
N ALA A 222 3.79 -8.90 -24.06
CA ALA A 222 4.95 -8.69 -23.18
C ALA A 222 4.65 -7.61 -22.12
N PRO A 223 4.98 -7.83 -20.84
CA PRO A 223 4.87 -6.81 -19.80
C PRO A 223 5.82 -5.63 -20.06
N LEU A 224 5.27 -4.41 -19.97
CA LEU A 224 6.05 -3.18 -20.12
C LEU A 224 6.84 -2.91 -18.83
N ALA A 225 8.07 -2.41 -18.94
CA ALA A 225 8.87 -2.04 -17.77
C ALA A 225 8.20 -0.92 -16.97
N ALA A 226 8.12 -1.09 -15.65
CA ALA A 226 7.54 -0.09 -14.75
C ALA A 226 8.31 1.24 -14.79
N SER A 227 9.63 1.18 -14.94
CA SER A 227 10.51 2.35 -15.08
C SER A 227 10.13 3.24 -16.28
N ILE A 228 9.78 2.63 -17.42
CA ILE A 228 9.34 3.35 -18.63
C ILE A 228 8.01 4.07 -18.36
N VAL A 229 7.06 3.36 -17.76
CA VAL A 229 5.72 3.91 -17.46
C VAL A 229 5.83 5.07 -16.47
N ASP A 230 6.55 4.87 -15.37
CA ASP A 230 6.72 5.85 -14.30
C ASP A 230 7.39 7.13 -14.77
N LEU A 231 8.51 7.00 -15.51
CA LEU A 231 9.22 8.14 -16.12
C LEU A 231 8.29 8.92 -17.05
N THR A 232 7.62 8.22 -17.96
CA THR A 232 6.79 8.86 -18.98
C THR A 232 5.59 9.55 -18.35
N LEU A 233 4.88 8.89 -17.44
CA LEU A 233 3.69 9.46 -16.79
C LEU A 233 4.04 10.67 -15.95
N TYR A 234 5.09 10.60 -15.12
CA TYR A 234 5.47 11.69 -14.24
C TYR A 234 5.89 12.93 -15.05
N VAL A 235 6.77 12.76 -16.04
CA VAL A 235 7.28 13.89 -16.83
C VAL A 235 6.16 14.51 -17.67
N LEU A 236 5.45 13.74 -18.50
CA LEU A 236 4.44 14.30 -19.43
C LEU A 236 3.30 15.01 -18.71
N ASN A 237 2.88 14.51 -17.55
CA ASN A 237 1.78 15.13 -16.82
C ASN A 237 2.20 16.42 -16.08
N ASN A 238 3.50 16.67 -15.88
CA ASN A 238 3.95 17.72 -14.96
C ASN A 238 5.02 18.68 -15.51
N TYR A 239 5.72 18.36 -16.61
CA TYR A 239 6.87 19.16 -17.05
C TYR A 239 6.52 20.62 -17.33
N LYS A 240 5.38 20.89 -18.00
CA LYS A 240 4.95 22.26 -18.34
C LYS A 240 4.74 23.10 -17.08
N VAL A 241 3.99 22.59 -16.10
CA VAL A 241 3.69 23.32 -14.86
C VAL A 241 4.94 23.49 -13.97
N LEU A 242 5.88 22.55 -14.01
CA LEU A 242 7.17 22.69 -13.32
C LEU A 242 8.03 23.78 -13.98
N GLN A 243 8.11 23.80 -15.31
CA GLN A 243 8.83 24.85 -16.05
C GLN A 243 8.23 26.24 -15.85
N GLU A 244 6.90 26.37 -15.88
CA GLU A 244 6.19 27.64 -15.62
C GLU A 244 6.53 28.22 -14.23
N ARG A 245 6.87 27.35 -13.27
CA ARG A 245 7.26 27.73 -11.90
C ARG A 245 8.77 27.80 -11.69
N ASN A 246 9.56 27.60 -12.73
CA ASN A 246 11.02 27.48 -12.64
C ASN A 246 11.46 26.41 -11.62
N ALA A 247 10.71 25.31 -11.52
CA ALA A 247 11.00 24.17 -10.68
C ALA A 247 11.67 23.05 -11.49
N SER A 248 12.60 22.33 -10.87
CA SER A 248 13.31 21.22 -11.52
C SER A 248 12.42 20.00 -11.71
N ILE A 249 12.67 19.23 -12.78
CA ILE A 249 12.11 17.89 -12.98
C ILE A 249 13.14 16.90 -12.46
N VAL A 250 12.87 16.27 -11.31
CA VAL A 250 13.89 15.48 -10.61
C VAL A 250 13.41 14.06 -10.33
N LEU A 251 14.26 13.11 -10.69
CA LEU A 251 14.06 11.69 -10.49
C LEU A 251 15.01 11.14 -9.42
N TYR A 252 14.56 10.13 -8.71
CA TYR A 252 15.40 9.21 -7.97
C TYR A 252 15.40 7.85 -8.68
N LEU A 253 16.58 7.32 -8.98
CA LEU A 253 16.77 6.06 -9.70
C LEU A 253 17.20 4.96 -8.70
N PRO A 254 16.30 4.00 -8.38
CA PRO A 254 16.59 2.97 -7.40
C PRO A 254 17.29 1.75 -8.01
N LYS A 255 18.01 1.02 -7.16
CA LYS A 255 18.55 -0.33 -7.40
C LYS A 255 19.35 -0.47 -8.70
N VAL A 256 20.04 0.59 -9.12
CA VAL A 256 21.03 0.57 -10.20
C VAL A 256 22.24 -0.24 -9.71
N GLN A 257 22.68 -1.23 -10.49
CA GLN A 257 23.81 -2.10 -10.19
C GLN A 257 25.05 -1.74 -11.01
N THR A 258 24.88 -1.27 -12.24
CA THR A 258 26.01 -1.05 -13.16
C THR A 258 25.91 0.25 -13.92
N ALA A 259 27.03 0.72 -14.46
CA ALA A 259 27.06 1.91 -15.31
C ALA A 259 26.31 1.73 -16.64
N GLU A 260 26.18 0.51 -17.14
CA GLU A 260 25.36 0.19 -18.33
C GLU A 260 23.86 0.40 -18.06
N GLU A 261 23.39 0.07 -16.86
CA GLU A 261 22.01 0.35 -16.48
C GLU A 261 21.75 1.84 -16.26
N ALA A 262 22.75 2.56 -15.72
CA ALA A 262 22.71 4.02 -15.65
C ALA A 262 22.67 4.66 -17.05
N ALA A 263 23.43 4.12 -18.00
CA ALA A 263 23.40 4.55 -19.40
C ALA A 263 22.05 4.25 -20.08
N LEU A 264 21.38 3.13 -19.75
CA LEU A 264 20.00 2.91 -20.23
C LEU A 264 19.03 3.94 -19.66
N TRP A 265 19.17 4.34 -18.39
CA TRP A 265 18.40 5.46 -17.84
C TRP A 265 18.68 6.76 -18.58
N ASP A 266 19.95 7.05 -18.88
CA ASP A 266 20.36 8.23 -19.67
C ASP A 266 19.73 8.24 -21.07
N ASP A 267 19.73 7.09 -21.76
CA ASP A 267 19.09 6.94 -23.07
C ASP A 267 17.59 7.20 -23.01
N MET A 268 16.91 6.66 -21.99
CA MET A 268 15.47 6.87 -21.80
C MET A 268 15.15 8.32 -21.48
N ILE A 269 15.92 8.97 -20.61
CA ILE A 269 15.73 10.38 -20.24
C ILE A 269 16.00 11.29 -21.44
N SER A 270 17.16 11.15 -22.10
CA SER A 270 17.53 11.93 -23.29
C SER A 270 16.51 11.80 -24.41
N SER A 271 16.03 10.58 -24.66
CA SER A 271 15.00 10.30 -25.67
C SER A 271 13.66 10.96 -25.35
N LEU A 272 13.32 11.10 -24.07
CA LEU A 272 12.10 11.77 -23.65
C LEU A 272 12.25 13.30 -23.75
N GLU A 273 13.41 13.83 -23.38
CA GLU A 273 13.73 15.25 -23.59
C GLU A 273 13.66 15.63 -25.07
N GLU A 274 14.30 14.85 -25.94
CA GLU A 274 14.24 15.05 -27.40
C GLU A 274 12.80 15.02 -27.91
N TYR A 275 12.01 14.02 -27.49
CA TYR A 275 10.60 13.90 -27.87
C TYR A 275 9.78 15.13 -27.48
N LEU A 276 10.06 15.69 -26.30
CA LEU A 276 9.40 16.89 -25.77
C LEU A 276 10.05 18.20 -26.23
N SER A 277 11.11 18.14 -27.04
CA SER A 277 11.93 19.29 -27.43
C SER A 277 12.49 20.08 -26.24
N LEU A 278 12.83 19.38 -25.15
CA LEU A 278 13.54 19.93 -24.00
C LEU A 278 15.05 19.96 -24.28
N ALA A 279 15.76 20.90 -23.65
CA ALA A 279 17.22 20.93 -23.71
C ALA A 279 17.79 19.69 -23.01
N GLN A 280 18.86 19.12 -23.55
CA GLN A 280 19.51 17.96 -22.93
C GLN A 280 19.96 18.30 -21.50
N GLY A 281 19.65 17.42 -20.55
CA GLY A 281 19.95 17.69 -19.14
C GLY A 281 18.91 18.55 -18.43
N THR A 282 17.70 18.71 -18.97
CA THR A 282 16.59 19.37 -18.26
C THR A 282 16.10 18.51 -17.09
N ILE A 283 15.96 17.20 -17.31
CA ILE A 283 15.56 16.22 -16.29
C ILE A 283 16.80 15.86 -15.47
N LYS A 284 16.69 15.94 -14.15
CA LYS A 284 17.77 15.62 -13.22
C LYS A 284 17.53 14.29 -12.53
N ALA A 285 18.60 13.61 -12.15
CA ALA A 285 18.56 12.31 -11.51
C ALA A 285 19.53 12.22 -10.33
N TYR A 286 18.99 11.85 -9.18
CA TYR A 286 19.77 11.22 -8.12
C TYR A 286 19.79 9.71 -8.32
N VAL A 287 20.89 9.06 -7.94
CA VAL A 287 20.99 7.60 -7.94
C VAL A 287 21.10 7.09 -6.50
N LEU A 288 20.27 6.12 -6.12
CA LEU A 288 20.44 5.42 -4.84
C LEU A 288 21.58 4.41 -5.00
N VAL A 289 22.66 4.58 -4.23
CA VAL A 289 23.78 3.62 -4.22
C VAL A 289 23.46 2.50 -3.25
N GLU A 290 22.45 1.71 -3.59
CA GLU A 290 21.90 0.69 -2.68
C GLU A 290 22.13 -0.74 -3.18
N GLN A 291 23.09 -0.89 -4.10
CA GLN A 291 23.52 -2.17 -4.62
C GLN A 291 25.05 -2.29 -4.53
N LEU A 292 25.55 -3.44 -4.13
CA LEU A 292 26.97 -3.68 -3.97
C LEU A 292 27.71 -3.42 -5.29
N GLU A 293 27.19 -3.92 -6.41
CA GLU A 293 27.79 -3.73 -7.75
C GLU A 293 28.03 -2.24 -8.09
N ALA A 294 27.13 -1.34 -7.67
CA ALA A 294 27.24 0.09 -7.97
C ALA A 294 28.44 0.73 -7.28
N THR A 295 28.85 0.23 -6.11
CA THR A 295 30.02 0.75 -5.37
C THR A 295 31.35 0.46 -6.06
N TYR A 296 31.37 -0.50 -6.99
CA TYR A 296 32.49 -0.77 -7.89
C TYR A 296 32.47 0.11 -9.15
N GLN A 297 31.42 0.87 -9.38
CA GLN A 297 31.20 1.61 -10.64
C GLN A 297 30.71 3.05 -10.41
N LEU A 298 30.98 3.65 -9.26
CA LEU A 298 30.42 4.97 -8.89
C LEU A 298 30.77 6.07 -9.91
N MET A 299 32.03 6.14 -10.34
CA MET A 299 32.45 7.16 -11.31
C MET A 299 31.92 6.86 -12.70
N GLU A 300 31.82 5.58 -13.06
CA GLU A 300 31.27 5.11 -14.32
C GLU A 300 29.76 5.39 -14.41
N ILE A 301 29.00 5.18 -13.33
CA ILE A 301 27.57 5.52 -13.23
C ILE A 301 27.37 7.04 -13.35
N ARG A 302 28.17 7.82 -12.61
CA ARG A 302 28.14 9.28 -12.68
C ARG A 302 28.45 9.78 -14.10
N ALA A 303 29.44 9.19 -14.76
CA ALA A 303 29.82 9.57 -16.11
C ALA A 303 28.78 9.15 -17.15
N ALA A 304 28.15 7.99 -16.99
CA ALA A 304 27.10 7.49 -17.87
C ALA A 304 25.85 8.38 -17.89
N LEU A 305 25.47 8.94 -16.74
CA LEU A 305 24.34 9.88 -16.62
C LEU A 305 24.69 11.34 -16.92
N GLY A 306 25.99 11.68 -16.98
CA GLY A 306 26.51 12.98 -17.41
C GLY A 306 25.72 14.20 -16.94
N LEU A 307 25.04 14.86 -17.89
CA LEU A 307 24.28 16.10 -17.68
C LEU A 307 23.00 15.93 -16.84
N HIS A 308 22.49 14.70 -16.70
CA HIS A 308 21.31 14.39 -15.88
C HIS A 308 21.70 14.12 -14.42
N PHE A 309 22.94 13.73 -14.13
CA PHE A 309 23.36 13.34 -12.78
C PHE A 309 23.54 14.54 -11.83
N VAL A 310 22.77 14.58 -10.73
CA VAL A 310 22.92 15.61 -9.69
C VAL A 310 23.53 15.09 -8.39
N GLY A 311 23.45 13.78 -8.12
CA GLY A 311 24.01 13.26 -6.88
C GLY A 311 23.71 11.79 -6.57
N PHE A 312 24.31 11.32 -5.47
CA PHE A 312 24.05 10.01 -4.90
C PHE A 312 23.25 10.13 -3.58
N ASN A 313 22.44 9.12 -3.29
CA ASN A 313 21.94 8.85 -1.95
C ASN A 313 22.55 7.55 -1.41
N THR A 314 22.84 7.51 -0.11
CA THR A 314 23.31 6.29 0.56
C THR A 314 22.20 5.60 1.36
N GLY A 315 21.75 4.43 0.91
CA GLY A 315 20.83 3.55 1.64
C GLY A 315 21.52 2.55 2.58
N ARG A 316 20.78 2.03 3.57
CA ARG A 316 21.26 1.00 4.53
C ARG A 316 20.72 -0.40 4.20
N TRP A 317 19.41 -0.60 4.24
CA TRP A 317 18.80 -1.94 4.16
C TRP A 317 19.00 -2.62 2.81
N ASP A 318 18.74 -1.92 1.70
CA ASP A 318 18.95 -2.48 0.36
C ASP A 318 20.43 -2.80 0.10
N TYR A 319 21.35 -1.96 0.57
CA TYR A 319 22.78 -2.19 0.40
C TYR A 319 23.24 -3.46 1.12
N ILE A 320 22.88 -3.61 2.41
CA ILE A 320 23.16 -4.82 3.20
C ILE A 320 22.55 -6.05 2.49
N ASN A 321 21.33 -5.93 1.96
CA ASN A 321 20.67 -7.03 1.27
C ASN A 321 21.43 -7.42 -0.01
N SER A 322 21.85 -6.42 -0.79
CA SER A 322 22.64 -6.62 -2.00
C SER A 322 23.99 -7.29 -1.71
N VAL A 323 24.67 -6.93 -0.60
CA VAL A 323 25.89 -7.61 -0.15
C VAL A 323 25.60 -9.07 0.20
N ALA A 324 24.56 -9.33 0.99
CA ALA A 324 24.14 -10.69 1.37
C ALA A 324 23.75 -11.54 0.14
N ASP A 325 23.20 -10.93 -0.89
CA ASP A 325 22.86 -11.57 -2.16
C ASP A 325 24.08 -11.89 -3.02
N ALA A 326 24.99 -10.93 -3.15
CA ALA A 326 26.21 -11.12 -3.93
C ALA A 326 27.11 -12.22 -3.35
N LEU A 327 27.08 -12.40 -2.02
CA LEU A 327 27.88 -13.36 -1.26
C LEU A 327 27.08 -14.58 -0.81
N ALA A 328 25.90 -14.84 -1.37
CA ALA A 328 25.08 -16.00 -1.02
C ALA A 328 25.82 -17.35 -1.17
N TRP A 329 26.80 -17.42 -2.07
CA TRP A 329 27.62 -18.62 -2.31
C TRP A 329 28.76 -18.80 -1.30
N ASP A 330 29.21 -17.72 -0.65
CA ASP A 330 30.35 -17.72 0.28
C ASP A 330 29.87 -18.18 1.66
N LYS A 331 30.34 -19.34 2.11
CA LYS A 331 29.94 -19.93 3.40
C LYS A 331 30.55 -19.22 4.61
N GLU A 332 31.63 -18.47 4.42
CA GLU A 332 32.32 -17.76 5.50
C GLU A 332 31.75 -16.35 5.72
N PHE A 333 31.11 -15.76 4.70
CA PHE A 333 30.43 -14.49 4.84
C PHE A 333 29.06 -14.69 5.51
N ILE A 334 28.91 -14.24 6.75
CA ILE A 334 27.67 -14.36 7.53
C ILE A 334 27.46 -13.06 8.32
N ASN A 335 26.46 -12.28 7.92
CA ASN A 335 26.10 -11.05 8.59
C ASN A 335 25.67 -11.28 10.05
N PRO A 336 25.91 -10.31 10.94
CA PRO A 336 25.40 -10.30 12.31
C PRO A 336 23.91 -9.94 12.36
N ASN A 337 23.37 -9.75 13.57
CA ASN A 337 22.11 -9.04 13.79
C ASN A 337 22.12 -7.71 13.00
N ILE A 338 21.05 -7.40 12.27
CA ILE A 338 21.00 -6.25 11.36
C ILE A 338 21.13 -4.90 12.09
N GLU A 339 20.70 -4.83 13.34
CA GLU A 339 20.81 -3.66 14.20
C GLU A 339 22.28 -3.30 14.50
N SER A 340 23.14 -4.31 14.51
CA SER A 340 24.59 -4.20 14.74
C SER A 340 25.37 -3.74 13.51
N ILE A 341 24.69 -3.43 12.40
CA ILE A 341 25.30 -2.96 11.14
C ILE A 341 24.94 -1.48 10.90
N PRO A 342 25.38 -0.52 11.75
CA PRO A 342 25.19 0.91 11.47
C PRO A 342 26.00 1.35 10.23
N MET A 343 25.83 2.59 9.77
CA MET A 343 26.62 3.15 8.66
C MET A 343 28.14 3.12 8.90
N THR A 344 28.58 2.99 10.16
CA THR A 344 30.00 2.94 10.54
C THR A 344 30.59 1.52 10.57
N TYR A 345 29.80 0.48 10.36
CA TYR A 345 30.24 -0.92 10.40
C TYR A 345 30.97 -1.33 9.13
N GLY A 346 32.16 -1.94 9.23
CA GLY A 346 32.82 -2.72 8.18
C GLY A 346 32.59 -2.19 6.77
N TYR A 347 31.93 -3.01 5.93
CA TYR A 347 31.62 -2.64 4.55
C TYR A 347 30.78 -1.36 4.39
N MET A 348 29.90 -1.00 5.33
CA MET A 348 29.06 0.20 5.24
C MET A 348 29.90 1.48 5.26
N LYS A 349 30.91 1.53 6.14
CA LYS A 349 31.81 2.68 6.25
C LYS A 349 32.60 2.90 4.97
N HIS A 350 33.09 1.83 4.36
CA HIS A 350 33.86 1.89 3.13
C HIS A 350 33.00 2.27 1.92
N TYR A 351 31.78 1.76 1.88
CA TYR A 351 30.77 2.16 0.90
C TYR A 351 30.45 3.66 0.98
N GLU A 352 30.10 4.18 2.16
CA GLU A 352 29.80 5.60 2.37
C GLU A 352 31.00 6.49 1.98
N ASP A 353 32.20 6.09 2.40
CA ASP A 353 33.44 6.79 2.09
C ASP A 353 33.74 6.84 0.59
N ARG A 354 33.46 5.77 -0.16
CA ARG A 354 33.61 5.79 -1.62
C ARG A 354 32.59 6.71 -2.29
N VAL A 355 31.33 6.71 -1.83
CA VAL A 355 30.28 7.60 -2.39
C VAL A 355 30.65 9.07 -2.23
N ARG A 356 31.04 9.49 -1.03
CA ARG A 356 31.43 10.90 -0.80
C ARG A 356 32.66 11.31 -1.62
N ARG A 357 33.63 10.41 -1.83
CA ARG A 357 34.79 10.68 -2.70
C ARG A 357 34.40 10.76 -4.18
N ALA A 358 33.45 9.93 -4.62
CA ALA A 358 32.97 9.93 -6.01
C ALA A 358 32.27 11.25 -6.38
N VAL A 359 31.38 11.76 -5.52
CA VAL A 359 30.68 13.03 -5.80
C VAL A 359 31.60 14.25 -5.70
N ASN A 360 32.68 14.15 -4.92
CA ASN A 360 33.70 15.19 -4.76
C ASN A 360 34.92 15.02 -5.68
N THR A 361 34.87 14.10 -6.65
CA THR A 361 35.84 14.08 -7.76
C THR A 361 35.38 15.07 -8.82
N PRO A 362 36.19 16.05 -9.28
CA PRO A 362 35.73 17.03 -10.27
C PRO A 362 35.53 16.36 -11.63
N ASP A 363 34.53 16.83 -12.39
CA ASP A 363 34.39 16.50 -13.81
C ASP A 363 35.31 17.38 -14.69
N SER A 364 35.19 17.27 -16.02
CA SER A 364 36.04 18.01 -16.97
C SER A 364 35.83 19.53 -16.96
N LYS A 365 34.79 20.01 -16.28
CA LYS A 365 34.47 21.42 -16.06
C LYS A 365 34.72 21.86 -14.62
N GLY A 366 35.25 20.98 -13.77
CA GLY A 366 35.47 21.25 -12.35
C GLY A 366 34.21 21.11 -11.49
N GLY A 367 33.13 20.52 -12.03
CA GLY A 367 31.86 20.32 -11.34
C GLY A 367 31.89 19.16 -10.35
N PHE A 368 31.23 19.34 -9.22
CA PHE A 368 30.96 18.32 -8.20
C PHE A 368 29.48 17.93 -8.19
N ALA A 369 29.13 16.91 -7.43
CA ALA A 369 27.76 16.46 -7.28
C ALA A 369 27.35 16.40 -5.80
N LEU A 370 26.04 16.27 -5.56
CA LEU A 370 25.47 16.22 -4.22
C LEU A 370 25.56 14.80 -3.63
N TRP A 371 25.70 14.71 -2.32
CA TRP A 371 25.51 13.47 -1.57
C TRP A 371 24.45 13.66 -0.51
N GLN A 372 23.39 12.85 -0.59
CA GLN A 372 22.33 12.75 0.40
C GLN A 372 22.58 11.55 1.32
N GLY A 373 22.52 11.79 2.62
CA GLY A 373 22.71 10.80 3.66
C GLY A 373 21.54 9.82 3.79
N GLY A 374 21.65 8.88 4.72
CA GLY A 374 20.69 7.77 4.86
C GLY A 374 19.37 8.15 5.54
N MET A 375 18.44 7.21 5.50
CA MET A 375 17.09 7.32 6.07
C MET A 375 17.09 7.45 7.61
N GLU A 376 16.29 8.38 8.12
CA GLU A 376 15.77 8.42 9.48
C GLU A 376 14.30 7.94 9.52
N PRO A 377 14.04 6.67 9.88
CA PRO A 377 12.70 6.08 9.79
C PRO A 377 11.81 6.39 11.00
N ASN A 378 12.31 7.11 12.00
CA ASN A 378 11.62 7.28 13.28
C ASN A 378 10.28 8.05 13.13
N ILE A 379 9.25 7.54 13.81
CA ILE A 379 7.94 8.19 13.95
C ILE A 379 7.84 8.73 15.38
N PRO A 380 7.79 10.06 15.61
CA PRO A 380 7.80 10.65 16.95
C PRO A 380 6.40 10.55 17.60
N VAL A 381 5.98 9.32 17.87
CA VAL A 381 4.72 8.94 18.54
C VAL A 381 5.04 7.82 19.53
N GLY A 382 4.89 8.12 20.82
CA GLY A 382 5.21 7.22 21.93
C GLY A 382 5.14 7.97 23.26
N SER A 383 5.71 7.40 24.32
CA SER A 383 5.89 8.11 25.59
C SER A 383 6.79 9.34 25.40
N PRO A 384 6.61 10.42 26.19
CA PRO A 384 7.51 11.58 26.15
C PRO A 384 9.00 11.20 26.30
N GLU A 385 9.30 10.27 27.21
CA GLU A 385 10.66 9.78 27.47
C GLU A 385 11.19 8.96 26.29
N GLY A 386 10.37 8.09 25.70
CA GLY A 386 10.72 7.30 24.53
C GLY A 386 11.03 8.19 23.33
N VAL A 387 10.20 9.20 23.08
CA VAL A 387 10.41 10.19 22.02
C VAL A 387 11.69 10.99 22.27
N ALA A 388 11.90 11.54 23.48
CA ALA A 388 13.09 12.32 23.79
C ALA A 388 14.40 11.55 23.54
N ARG A 389 14.49 10.32 24.06
CA ARG A 389 15.67 9.44 23.85
C ARG A 389 15.89 9.10 22.38
N ALA A 390 14.81 8.88 21.62
CA ALA A 390 14.92 8.61 20.20
C ALA A 390 15.44 9.85 19.43
N MET A 391 14.94 11.04 19.76
CA MET A 391 15.35 12.28 19.08
C MET A 391 16.82 12.63 19.34
N GLU A 392 17.36 12.35 20.53
CA GLU A 392 18.81 12.49 20.80
C GLU A 392 19.65 11.65 19.84
N LYS A 393 19.25 10.40 19.61
CA LYS A 393 19.94 9.50 18.66
C LYS A 393 19.81 9.98 17.21
N VAL A 394 18.63 10.46 16.82
CA VAL A 394 18.40 11.03 15.49
C VAL A 394 19.34 12.21 15.24
N VAL A 395 19.41 13.17 16.18
CA VAL A 395 20.26 14.35 16.04
C VAL A 395 21.74 13.97 15.99
N ALA A 396 22.18 13.01 16.82
CA ALA A 396 23.55 12.50 16.77
C ALA A 396 23.87 11.82 15.42
N GLY A 397 22.94 11.01 14.90
CA GLY A 397 23.06 10.37 13.60
C GLY A 397 23.17 11.37 12.46
N ALA A 398 22.37 12.43 12.50
CA ALA A 398 22.40 13.55 11.55
C ALA A 398 23.71 14.34 11.61
N LYS A 399 24.19 14.69 12.81
CA LYS A 399 25.47 15.40 13.00
C LYS A 399 26.65 14.65 12.40
N ARG A 400 26.74 13.35 12.67
CA ARG A 400 27.80 12.49 12.10
C ARG A 400 27.77 12.47 10.57
N GLU A 401 26.58 12.45 9.97
CA GLU A 401 26.40 12.46 8.50
C GLU A 401 26.83 13.81 7.89
N GLN A 402 26.42 14.91 8.52
CA GLN A 402 26.81 16.26 8.14
C GLN A 402 28.34 16.43 8.24
N GLU A 403 28.95 16.03 9.36
CA GLU A 403 30.40 16.09 9.58
C GLU A 403 31.17 15.29 8.52
N ALA A 404 30.64 14.13 8.12
CA ALA A 404 31.20 13.26 7.09
C ALA A 404 31.16 13.88 5.68
N GLY A 405 30.31 14.88 5.45
CA GLY A 405 30.17 15.62 4.18
C GLY A 405 28.83 15.45 3.47
N ALA A 406 27.78 14.97 4.14
CA ALA A 406 26.46 14.86 3.52
C ALA A 406 25.82 16.25 3.37
N SER A 407 25.28 16.52 2.18
CA SER A 407 24.55 17.76 1.86
C SER A 407 23.14 17.78 2.47
N GLY A 408 22.65 16.63 2.93
CA GLY A 408 21.38 16.51 3.63
C GLY A 408 21.10 15.08 4.08
N LYS A 409 19.92 14.87 4.64
CA LYS A 409 19.47 13.59 5.22
C LYS A 409 18.02 13.28 4.87
N TRP A 410 17.73 11.99 4.75
CA TRP A 410 16.38 11.48 4.52
C TRP A 410 15.58 11.34 5.81
N VAL A 411 14.30 11.69 5.75
CA VAL A 411 13.33 11.43 6.83
C VAL A 411 12.07 10.76 6.28
N ALA A 412 11.52 9.78 7.00
CA ALA A 412 10.31 9.08 6.57
C ALA A 412 9.00 9.75 7.03
N HIS A 413 9.07 10.77 7.90
CA HIS A 413 7.90 11.44 8.45
C HIS A 413 8.11 12.94 8.58
N TRP A 414 7.12 13.74 8.16
CA TRP A 414 7.18 15.21 8.17
C TRP A 414 7.51 15.85 9.52
N LYS A 415 7.20 15.17 10.64
CA LYS A 415 7.48 15.65 12.00
C LYS A 415 8.97 15.70 12.31
N MET A 416 9.77 14.90 11.61
CA MET A 416 11.22 14.84 11.79
C MET A 416 11.94 16.01 11.12
N VAL A 417 11.30 16.71 10.17
CA VAL A 417 11.93 17.77 9.38
C VAL A 417 12.52 18.85 10.28
N HIS A 418 11.72 19.40 11.19
CA HIS A 418 12.18 20.46 12.09
C HIS A 418 13.07 19.98 13.24
N ILE A 419 13.21 18.67 13.43
CA ILE A 419 14.10 18.06 14.42
C ILE A 419 15.49 17.88 13.82
N VAL A 420 15.58 17.49 12.55
CA VAL A 420 16.83 17.24 11.84
C VAL A 420 17.42 18.52 11.25
N ARG A 421 16.57 19.41 10.72
CA ARG A 421 16.98 20.66 10.04
C ARG A 421 18.02 21.50 10.80
N PRO A 422 17.93 21.70 12.14
CA PRO A 422 18.89 22.51 12.89
C PRO A 422 20.36 22.08 12.72
N VAL A 423 20.62 20.81 12.44
CA VAL A 423 21.99 20.29 12.24
C VAL A 423 22.69 20.95 11.05
N TRP A 424 21.98 21.19 9.95
CA TRP A 424 22.55 21.87 8.78
C TRP A 424 22.43 23.39 8.88
N GLU A 425 21.39 23.91 9.57
CA GLU A 425 21.27 25.35 9.84
C GLU A 425 22.45 25.90 10.64
N GLU A 426 22.98 25.12 11.60
CA GLU A 426 24.15 25.49 12.41
C GLU A 426 25.41 25.69 11.55
N VAL A 427 25.55 24.93 10.47
CA VAL A 427 26.69 25.00 9.53
C VAL A 427 26.49 26.15 8.53
N GLY A 428 25.26 26.35 8.07
CA GLY A 428 24.85 27.50 7.26
C GLY A 428 25.24 27.44 5.77
N GLU A 429 25.93 26.39 5.32
CA GLU A 429 26.24 26.16 3.91
C GLU A 429 25.07 25.46 3.20
N ASP A 430 24.76 25.86 1.96
CA ASP A 430 23.65 25.25 1.20
C ASP A 430 23.84 23.73 1.00
N ASN A 431 25.09 23.28 0.83
CA ASN A 431 25.46 21.88 0.66
C ASN A 431 26.94 21.67 1.03
N GLN A 432 27.44 20.46 0.82
CA GLN A 432 28.79 20.04 1.20
C GLN A 432 29.65 19.58 0.00
N MET A 433 29.25 19.95 -1.23
CA MET A 433 29.98 19.56 -2.44
C MET A 433 31.30 20.34 -2.57
N GLY A 434 32.32 19.72 -3.16
CA GLY A 434 33.65 20.30 -3.33
C GLY A 434 34.58 20.17 -2.12
N ARG A 435 34.18 19.42 -1.09
CA ARG A 435 35.08 19.10 0.04
C ARG A 435 36.27 18.26 -0.43
N SER A 436 37.42 18.50 0.17
CA SER A 436 38.65 17.78 -0.19
C SER A 436 38.68 16.38 0.43
N PHE A 437 38.84 15.37 -0.42
CA PHE A 437 39.07 13.98 -0.01
C PHE A 437 40.22 13.37 -0.83
N PRO A 438 40.90 12.34 -0.31
CA PRO A 438 41.84 11.57 -1.12
C PRO A 438 41.14 10.97 -2.34
N PRO A 439 41.80 10.96 -3.53
CA PRO A 439 41.25 10.34 -4.73
C PRO A 439 40.81 8.89 -4.50
N LEU A 440 39.81 8.44 -5.26
CA LEU A 440 39.40 7.04 -5.27
C LEU A 440 40.53 6.15 -5.78
N THR A 441 40.77 5.05 -5.06
CA THR A 441 41.61 3.93 -5.50
C THR A 441 40.73 2.77 -5.99
N TYR A 442 41.33 1.89 -6.80
CA TYR A 442 40.66 0.76 -7.46
C TYR A 442 41.54 -0.49 -7.33
N THR A 443 41.90 -0.82 -6.10
CA THR A 443 42.80 -1.94 -5.76
C THR A 443 42.02 -3.15 -5.24
N GLU A 444 42.62 -4.33 -5.23
CA GLU A 444 42.02 -5.52 -4.59
C GLU A 444 41.67 -5.29 -3.11
N GLN A 445 42.39 -4.40 -2.41
CA GLN A 445 42.07 -4.05 -1.04
C GLN A 445 40.73 -3.28 -0.96
N ASP A 446 40.52 -2.32 -1.86
CA ASP A 446 39.25 -1.58 -1.94
C ASP A 446 38.07 -2.54 -2.22
N GLU A 447 38.29 -3.57 -3.04
CA GLU A 447 37.27 -4.60 -3.32
C GLU A 447 36.93 -5.44 -2.09
N LYS A 448 37.92 -5.81 -1.28
CA LYS A 448 37.73 -6.59 -0.05
C LYS A 448 36.96 -5.80 0.99
N LEU A 449 37.31 -4.52 1.18
CA LEU A 449 36.70 -3.63 2.17
C LEU A 449 35.18 -3.45 1.95
N LEU A 450 34.70 -3.50 0.70
CA LEU A 450 33.27 -3.44 0.37
C LEU A 450 32.47 -4.70 0.76
N THR A 451 33.14 -5.72 1.32
CA THR A 451 32.51 -6.94 1.82
C THR A 451 33.07 -7.36 3.19
N GLU A 452 33.71 -6.43 3.90
CA GLU A 452 34.33 -6.69 5.21
C GLU A 452 33.28 -6.78 6.32
N LEU A 453 33.38 -7.84 7.12
CA LEU A 453 32.58 -8.05 8.33
C LEU A 453 33.41 -7.73 9.58
N GLU A 454 32.76 -7.14 10.58
CA GLU A 454 33.32 -6.96 11.92
C GLU A 454 32.68 -7.95 12.90
N PRO A 455 33.37 -8.35 13.97
CA PRO A 455 32.75 -9.16 15.02
C PRO A 455 31.54 -8.46 15.63
N ALA A 456 30.38 -9.08 15.50
CA ALA A 456 29.13 -8.57 16.05
C ALA A 456 28.16 -9.73 16.41
N PRO A 457 27.18 -9.49 17.31
CA PRO A 457 26.29 -10.53 17.80
C PRO A 457 25.43 -11.18 16.70
N ARG A 458 25.21 -12.49 16.83
CA ARG A 458 24.18 -13.28 16.12
C ARG A 458 23.38 -14.03 17.16
N THR A 459 22.16 -13.61 17.40
CA THR A 459 21.39 -14.06 18.57
C THR A 459 20.02 -14.58 18.20
N ILE A 460 19.43 -15.42 19.07
CA ILE A 460 18.05 -15.88 18.88
C ILE A 460 17.07 -14.71 18.95
N GLN A 461 17.32 -13.73 19.82
CA GLN A 461 16.55 -12.48 19.84
C GLN A 461 16.66 -11.70 18.53
N GLY A 462 17.85 -11.67 17.92
CA GLY A 462 18.06 -11.11 16.59
C GLY A 462 17.20 -11.82 15.54
N ALA A 463 17.23 -13.16 15.52
CA ALA A 463 16.38 -13.95 14.61
C ALA A 463 14.88 -13.67 14.81
N ARG A 464 14.41 -13.53 16.07
CA ARG A 464 13.03 -13.14 16.36
C ARG A 464 12.68 -11.79 15.76
N ASN A 465 13.55 -10.78 15.92
CA ASN A 465 13.31 -9.46 15.36
C ASN A 465 13.20 -9.51 13.83
N LEU A 466 14.15 -10.17 13.16
CA LEU A 466 14.11 -10.37 11.70
C LEU A 466 12.77 -10.96 11.27
N LEU A 467 12.33 -12.02 11.93
CA LEU A 467 11.14 -12.75 11.57
C LEU A 467 9.86 -11.96 11.85
N SER A 468 9.76 -11.37 13.05
CA SER A 468 8.60 -10.61 13.49
C SER A 468 8.30 -9.44 12.54
N VAL A 469 9.33 -8.67 12.16
CA VAL A 469 9.15 -7.52 11.28
C VAL A 469 8.98 -7.95 9.82
N ALA A 470 9.64 -9.03 9.36
CA ALA A 470 9.41 -9.55 8.00
C ALA A 470 7.95 -10.00 7.77
N LEU A 471 7.37 -10.72 8.75
CA LEU A 471 5.97 -11.14 8.70
C LEU A 471 5.01 -9.96 8.71
N GLN A 472 5.25 -8.97 9.59
CA GLN A 472 4.46 -7.74 9.64
C GLN A 472 4.55 -6.96 8.33
N TYR A 473 5.75 -6.84 7.75
CA TYR A 473 5.96 -6.15 6.48
C TYR A 473 5.22 -6.84 5.34
N GLY A 474 5.38 -8.16 5.15
CA GLY A 474 4.64 -8.89 4.12
C GLY A 474 3.12 -8.77 4.29
N ASN A 475 2.64 -8.76 5.53
CA ASN A 475 1.24 -8.54 5.85
C ASN A 475 0.76 -7.12 5.50
N ALA A 476 1.56 -6.09 5.78
CA ALA A 476 1.26 -4.70 5.45
C ALA A 476 1.28 -4.48 3.93
N PHE A 477 2.28 -5.05 3.24
CA PHE A 477 2.43 -5.02 1.79
C PHE A 477 1.19 -5.59 1.08
N GLY A 478 0.70 -6.76 1.52
CA GLY A 478 -0.51 -7.37 0.97
C GLY A 478 -1.79 -6.53 1.15
N GLN A 479 -1.80 -5.62 2.14
CA GLN A 479 -2.87 -4.65 2.37
C GLN A 479 -2.68 -3.32 1.61
N GLY A 480 -1.59 -3.17 0.85
CA GLY A 480 -1.21 -1.94 0.15
C GLY A 480 -0.43 -0.93 1.00
N PHE A 481 -0.03 -1.29 2.22
CA PHE A 481 0.82 -0.46 3.07
C PHE A 481 2.28 -0.87 2.92
N SER A 482 2.94 -0.40 1.85
CA SER A 482 4.40 -0.61 1.69
C SER A 482 5.23 0.42 2.46
N ALA A 483 4.66 1.56 2.87
CA ALA A 483 5.19 2.39 3.95
C ALA A 483 4.45 2.02 5.24
N ALA A 484 5.07 1.19 6.07
CA ALA A 484 4.43 0.57 7.23
C ALA A 484 5.10 0.97 8.54
N ALA A 485 4.31 1.46 9.50
CA ALA A 485 4.79 1.70 10.86
C ALA A 485 4.89 0.36 11.60
N LEU A 486 6.10 -0.19 11.76
CA LEU A 486 6.32 -1.51 12.33
C LEU A 486 7.17 -1.46 13.60
N LYS A 487 6.97 -2.45 14.46
CA LYS A 487 7.73 -2.65 15.70
C LYS A 487 7.81 -4.16 15.99
N PRO A 488 8.93 -4.70 16.49
CA PRO A 488 9.00 -6.13 16.80
C PRO A 488 7.96 -6.51 17.85
N ALA A 489 7.34 -7.68 17.71
CA ALA A 489 6.19 -8.09 18.52
C ALA A 489 6.48 -8.13 20.04
N ASP A 490 7.74 -8.39 20.42
CA ASP A 490 8.20 -8.37 21.81
C ASP A 490 8.07 -6.99 22.48
N PHE A 491 7.93 -5.92 21.69
CA PHE A 491 7.77 -4.55 22.18
C PHE A 491 6.35 -4.01 21.98
N PHE A 492 5.38 -4.85 21.59
CA PHE A 492 3.97 -4.44 21.60
C PHE A 492 3.53 -4.08 23.02
N GLY A 493 2.75 -3.01 23.15
CA GLY A 493 2.37 -2.44 24.45
C GLY A 493 3.47 -1.63 25.17
N ASN A 494 4.70 -1.61 24.65
CA ASN A 494 5.76 -0.74 25.16
C ASN A 494 5.85 0.54 24.34
N ASP A 495 5.34 1.65 24.87
CA ASP A 495 5.31 2.96 24.19
C ASP A 495 6.66 3.72 24.27
N ASP A 496 7.64 3.20 25.01
CA ASP A 496 9.02 3.71 25.04
C ASP A 496 9.83 3.29 23.81
N VAL A 497 9.36 2.26 23.09
CA VAL A 497 9.95 1.78 21.84
C VAL A 497 9.05 2.25 20.71
N LEU A 498 9.60 3.14 19.88
CA LEU A 498 8.88 3.76 18.78
C LEU A 498 8.68 2.76 17.63
N TYR A 499 7.62 2.98 16.86
CA TYR A 499 7.50 2.36 15.54
C TYR A 499 8.46 3.03 14.57
N LEU A 500 9.00 2.24 13.65
CA LEU A 500 9.79 2.72 12.53
C LEU A 500 8.92 2.67 11.28
N MET A 501 9.04 3.68 10.43
CA MET A 501 8.45 3.66 9.10
C MET A 501 9.34 2.80 8.20
N GLU A 502 8.89 1.58 7.94
CA GLU A 502 9.60 0.58 7.18
C GLU A 502 9.05 0.49 5.74
N ASP A 503 9.93 0.15 4.80
CA ASP A 503 9.64 -0.05 3.38
C ASP A 503 10.06 -1.44 2.88
N MET A 504 9.98 -1.70 1.57
CA MET A 504 10.32 -3.01 1.00
C MET A 504 11.70 -3.55 1.34
N ALA A 505 12.72 -2.69 1.38
CA ALA A 505 14.08 -3.09 1.74
C ALA A 505 14.14 -3.72 3.14
N THR A 506 13.22 -3.34 4.05
CA THR A 506 13.07 -3.90 5.41
C THR A 506 12.73 -5.38 5.39
N GLY A 507 11.73 -5.78 4.60
CA GLY A 507 11.30 -7.16 4.47
C GLY A 507 12.39 -7.99 3.78
N GLU A 508 12.94 -7.46 2.69
CA GLU A 508 14.00 -8.10 1.90
C GLU A 508 15.20 -8.51 2.75
N ILE A 509 15.82 -7.57 3.45
CA ILE A 509 17.03 -7.87 4.23
C ILE A 509 16.76 -8.90 5.33
N ARG A 510 15.61 -8.84 5.98
CA ARG A 510 15.33 -9.72 7.13
C ARG A 510 15.21 -11.17 6.72
N VAL A 511 14.46 -11.44 5.65
CA VAL A 511 14.30 -12.80 5.12
C VAL A 511 15.61 -13.30 4.49
N SER A 512 16.36 -12.40 3.84
CA SER A 512 17.69 -12.65 3.26
C SER A 512 18.73 -13.10 4.31
N ILE A 513 18.75 -12.46 5.48
CA ILE A 513 19.63 -12.82 6.60
C ILE A 513 19.20 -14.13 7.26
N LEU A 514 17.90 -14.37 7.43
CA LEU A 514 17.39 -15.66 7.93
C LEU A 514 17.79 -16.82 7.01
N TRP A 515 17.66 -16.64 5.69
CA TRP A 515 18.17 -17.60 4.71
C TRP A 515 19.68 -17.80 4.87
N GLU A 516 20.45 -16.71 4.98
CA GLU A 516 21.89 -16.77 5.17
C GLU A 516 22.28 -17.58 6.42
N TRP A 517 21.63 -17.32 7.56
CA TRP A 517 21.94 -17.99 8.82
C TRP A 517 21.68 -19.48 8.78
N ILE A 518 20.57 -19.90 8.17
CA ILE A 518 20.21 -21.32 8.06
C ILE A 518 21.14 -22.03 7.07
N HIS A 519 21.27 -21.50 5.85
CA HIS A 519 21.97 -22.18 4.76
C HIS A 519 23.49 -22.12 4.88
N LYS A 520 24.04 -21.17 5.66
CA LYS A 520 25.46 -21.08 6.00
C LYS A 520 25.78 -21.59 7.41
N ARG A 521 24.78 -22.11 8.15
CA ARG A 521 24.93 -22.64 9.52
C ARG A 521 25.59 -21.64 10.48
N ALA A 522 25.09 -20.40 10.46
CA ALA A 522 25.59 -19.31 11.29
C ALA A 522 25.73 -19.73 12.75
N ARG A 523 26.85 -19.35 13.36
CA ARG A 523 27.15 -19.62 14.77
C ARG A 523 26.52 -18.54 15.63
N ILE A 524 25.62 -18.94 16.52
CA ILE A 524 25.01 -18.06 17.53
C ILE A 524 26.08 -17.65 18.53
N THR A 525 26.05 -16.38 18.96
CA THR A 525 27.11 -15.79 19.80
C THR A 525 26.78 -15.75 21.28
N GLU A 526 25.56 -16.12 21.67
CA GLU A 526 25.10 -16.13 23.06
C GLU A 526 24.21 -17.34 23.36
N ASP A 527 24.08 -17.67 24.65
CA ASP A 527 23.16 -18.71 25.10
C ASP A 527 21.71 -18.20 25.02
N ASP A 528 20.78 -19.05 24.57
CA ASP A 528 19.35 -18.82 24.68
C ASP A 528 18.71 -19.96 25.49
N ALA A 529 18.31 -19.63 26.72
CA ALA A 529 17.73 -20.61 27.65
C ALA A 529 16.35 -21.10 27.20
N SER A 530 15.59 -20.28 26.44
CA SER A 530 14.23 -20.62 26.01
C SER A 530 14.20 -21.75 24.98
N LEU A 531 15.22 -21.79 24.11
CA LEU A 531 15.38 -22.82 23.08
C LEU A 531 16.50 -23.83 23.38
N GLY A 532 17.18 -23.69 24.53
CA GLY A 532 18.30 -24.55 24.92
C GLY A 532 19.51 -24.44 23.99
N VAL A 533 19.67 -23.31 23.31
CA VAL A 533 20.77 -23.03 22.37
C VAL A 533 21.96 -22.47 23.14
N LYS A 534 23.17 -22.93 22.82
CA LYS A 534 24.43 -22.44 23.40
C LYS A 534 25.21 -21.57 22.42
N ALA A 535 26.01 -20.65 22.95
CA ALA A 535 26.99 -19.92 22.14
C ALA A 535 27.89 -20.92 21.37
N GLY A 536 28.01 -20.73 20.06
CA GLY A 536 28.71 -21.64 19.15
C GLY A 536 27.79 -22.68 18.46
N ASP A 537 26.53 -22.80 18.85
CA ASP A 537 25.59 -23.64 18.12
C ASP A 537 25.24 -23.04 16.75
N ALA A 538 24.93 -23.90 15.78
CA ALA A 538 24.40 -23.48 14.50
C ALA A 538 22.95 -23.01 14.62
N PHE A 539 22.59 -21.93 13.94
CA PHE A 539 21.19 -21.63 13.63
C PHE A 539 20.68 -22.62 12.59
N ARG A 540 19.63 -23.38 12.93
CA ARG A 540 19.13 -24.51 12.16
C ARG A 540 17.66 -24.31 11.77
N MET A 541 17.19 -25.14 10.82
CA MET A 541 15.81 -25.07 10.34
C MET A 541 14.77 -25.36 11.43
N ASP A 542 15.05 -26.26 12.38
CA ASP A 542 14.17 -26.53 13.52
C ASP A 542 14.00 -25.31 14.43
N ILE A 543 15.08 -24.55 14.66
CA ILE A 543 15.03 -23.29 15.41
C ILE A 543 14.15 -22.28 14.66
N PHE A 544 14.39 -22.09 13.35
CA PHE A 544 13.57 -21.19 12.53
C PHE A 544 12.08 -21.54 12.55
N LYS A 545 11.72 -22.83 12.41
CA LYS A 545 10.32 -23.27 12.44
C LYS A 545 9.64 -23.00 13.78
N THR A 546 10.36 -23.23 14.89
CA THR A 546 9.87 -22.88 16.23
C THR A 546 9.64 -21.38 16.36
N LEU A 547 10.62 -20.56 15.95
CA LEU A 547 10.49 -19.11 15.98
C LEU A 547 9.34 -18.61 15.09
N LEU A 548 9.18 -19.17 13.88
CA LEU A 548 8.09 -18.80 12.97
C LEU A 548 6.72 -19.05 13.61
N LYS A 549 6.54 -20.20 14.24
CA LYS A 549 5.30 -20.52 14.95
C LYS A 549 5.04 -19.53 16.10
N GLU A 550 6.04 -19.30 16.94
CA GLU A 550 5.90 -18.42 18.12
C GLU A 550 5.65 -16.96 17.73
N GLU A 551 6.38 -16.43 16.74
CA GLU A 551 6.16 -15.07 16.25
C GLU A 551 4.80 -14.93 15.57
N MET A 552 4.34 -15.94 14.81
CA MET A 552 2.99 -15.96 14.26
C MET A 552 1.91 -15.95 15.35
N GLU A 553 2.08 -16.72 16.42
CA GLU A 553 1.15 -16.71 17.56
C GLU A 553 1.08 -15.34 18.25
N LYS A 554 2.21 -14.64 18.40
CA LYS A 554 2.24 -13.26 18.91
C LYS A 554 1.49 -12.30 17.99
N LEU A 555 1.72 -12.35 16.68
CA LEU A 555 1.05 -11.48 15.70
C LEU A 555 -0.46 -11.74 15.60
N LEU A 556 -0.89 -13.00 15.70
CA LEU A 556 -2.32 -13.36 15.73
C LEU A 556 -3.01 -12.86 17.01
N SER A 557 -2.28 -12.84 18.12
CA SER A 557 -2.77 -12.40 19.43
C SER A 557 -2.66 -10.88 19.65
N ALA A 558 -1.92 -10.17 18.80
CA ALA A 558 -1.68 -8.73 18.93
C ALA A 558 -2.96 -7.91 18.78
N ASP A 559 -3.01 -6.73 19.40
CA ASP A 559 -4.15 -5.81 19.26
C ASP A 559 -4.24 -5.24 17.84
N ASN A 560 -5.45 -4.81 17.46
CA ASN A 560 -5.71 -4.22 16.13
C ASN A 560 -4.88 -2.94 15.84
N LYS A 561 -4.26 -2.32 16.85
CA LYS A 561 -3.35 -1.19 16.66
C LYS A 561 -1.98 -1.62 16.08
N ASP A 562 -1.57 -2.86 16.35
CA ASP A 562 -0.28 -3.43 15.98
C ASP A 562 -0.42 -4.30 14.73
N VAL A 563 -1.45 -5.16 14.70
CA VAL A 563 -1.77 -6.04 13.57
C VAL A 563 -3.26 -5.99 13.32
N HIS A 564 -3.67 -5.48 12.15
CA HIS A 564 -5.09 -5.34 11.83
C HIS A 564 -5.83 -6.69 11.83
N ASP A 565 -6.99 -6.74 12.50
CA ASP A 565 -7.76 -7.98 12.69
C ASP A 565 -8.25 -8.60 11.38
N ASN A 566 -8.53 -7.78 10.36
CA ASN A 566 -8.94 -8.24 9.03
C ASN A 566 -7.80 -8.96 8.28
N SER A 567 -6.54 -8.67 8.62
CA SER A 567 -5.35 -9.17 7.95
C SER A 567 -4.94 -10.55 8.49
N LYS A 568 -5.27 -10.84 9.76
CA LYS A 568 -4.93 -12.08 10.46
C LYS A 568 -5.43 -13.37 9.79
N LYS A 569 -6.48 -13.28 8.96
CA LYS A 569 -7.04 -14.41 8.21
C LYS A 569 -6.89 -14.29 6.69
N THR A 570 -6.19 -13.27 6.22
CA THR A 570 -6.02 -12.98 4.79
C THR A 570 -4.54 -12.84 4.46
N THR A 571 -3.96 -11.65 4.64
CA THR A 571 -2.60 -11.32 4.19
C THR A 571 -1.50 -11.80 5.14
N LEU A 572 -1.76 -11.93 6.44
CA LEU A 572 -0.74 -12.37 7.40
C LEU A 572 -0.32 -13.85 7.18
N PRO A 573 -1.25 -14.81 7.02
CA PRO A 573 -0.87 -16.18 6.64
C PRO A 573 -0.12 -16.25 5.30
N ILE A 574 -0.49 -15.42 4.31
CA ILE A 574 0.20 -15.35 3.02
C ILE A 574 1.64 -14.86 3.19
N ALA A 575 1.86 -13.83 4.01
CA ALA A 575 3.18 -13.33 4.34
C ALA A 575 4.05 -14.43 4.98
N ALA A 576 3.47 -15.22 5.89
CA ALA A 576 4.15 -16.36 6.51
C ALA A 576 4.55 -17.43 5.49
N ALA A 577 3.64 -17.80 4.58
CA ALA A 577 3.93 -18.75 3.51
C ALA A 577 5.05 -18.24 2.57
N ALA A 578 5.07 -16.94 2.26
CA ALA A 578 6.14 -16.34 1.46
C ALA A 578 7.49 -16.34 2.19
N VAL A 579 7.52 -15.99 3.48
CA VAL A 579 8.75 -16.05 4.30
C VAL A 579 9.27 -17.48 4.38
N GLU A 580 8.40 -18.43 4.66
CA GLU A 580 8.74 -19.85 4.73
C GLU A 580 9.32 -20.35 3.41
N ALA A 581 8.62 -20.11 2.30
CA ALA A 581 9.08 -20.52 0.97
C ALA A 581 10.43 -19.91 0.58
N TYR A 582 10.68 -18.64 0.92
CA TYR A 582 11.97 -18.00 0.67
C TYR A 582 13.07 -18.64 1.51
N VAL A 583 12.88 -18.74 2.82
CA VAL A 583 13.90 -19.20 3.77
C VAL A 583 14.23 -20.68 3.56
N GLU A 584 13.25 -21.51 3.21
CA GLU A 584 13.45 -22.94 2.93
C GLU A 584 14.07 -23.22 1.56
N SER A 585 13.98 -22.28 0.62
CA SER A 585 14.49 -22.48 -0.73
C SER A 585 15.99 -22.81 -0.71
N LYS A 586 16.36 -23.91 -1.38
CA LYS A 586 17.77 -24.35 -1.51
C LYS A 586 18.64 -23.37 -2.28
N ILE A 587 18.02 -22.58 -3.15
CA ILE A 587 18.66 -21.52 -3.92
C ILE A 587 18.09 -20.21 -3.39
N LYS A 588 18.97 -19.26 -3.06
CA LYS A 588 18.53 -17.94 -2.59
C LYS A 588 17.71 -17.26 -3.69
N ILE A 589 16.42 -17.07 -3.42
CA ILE A 589 15.53 -16.33 -4.31
C ILE A 589 16.02 -14.88 -4.40
N PRO A 590 15.98 -14.24 -5.58
CA PRO A 590 16.61 -12.94 -5.75
C PRO A 590 16.00 -11.83 -4.90
N TRP A 591 14.67 -11.83 -4.78
CA TRP A 591 13.92 -10.83 -4.05
C TRP A 591 12.69 -11.46 -3.38
N TYR A 592 12.52 -11.19 -2.10
CA TYR A 592 11.32 -11.54 -1.33
C TYR A 592 10.07 -10.88 -1.91
N ILE A 593 10.18 -9.68 -2.47
CA ILE A 593 9.06 -8.95 -3.05
C ILE A 593 8.45 -9.68 -4.22
N ASP A 594 9.19 -10.47 -4.98
CA ASP A 594 8.60 -11.23 -6.09
C ASP A 594 7.50 -12.19 -5.58
N LEU A 595 7.72 -12.82 -4.41
CA LEU A 595 6.73 -13.70 -3.77
C LEU A 595 5.52 -12.92 -3.25
N LEU A 596 5.70 -11.67 -2.84
CA LEU A 596 4.60 -10.80 -2.41
C LEU A 596 3.83 -10.22 -3.62
N ASN A 597 4.54 -9.80 -4.67
CA ASN A 597 4.00 -9.15 -5.85
C ASN A 597 3.03 -10.03 -6.65
N ILE A 598 3.34 -11.33 -6.77
CA ILE A 598 2.44 -12.30 -7.42
C ILE A 598 1.16 -12.53 -6.61
N ASN A 599 1.13 -12.14 -5.34
CA ASN A 599 0.00 -12.29 -4.41
C ASN A 599 -0.72 -10.98 -4.09
N LEU A 600 -0.38 -9.88 -4.77
CA LEU A 600 -1.12 -8.62 -4.63
C LEU A 600 -2.59 -8.81 -5.06
N ASN A 601 -3.50 -8.38 -4.19
CA ASN A 601 -4.97 -8.58 -4.30
C ASN A 601 -5.46 -10.02 -4.06
N VAL A 602 -4.59 -10.95 -3.61
CA VAL A 602 -4.98 -12.30 -3.17
C VAL A 602 -5.23 -12.29 -1.67
N GLN A 603 -6.39 -12.82 -1.25
CA GLN A 603 -6.75 -12.98 0.17
C GLN A 603 -6.87 -14.44 0.60
N ASN A 604 -6.92 -15.38 -0.37
CA ASN A 604 -7.04 -16.80 -0.12
C ASN A 604 -5.64 -17.42 0.02
N LEU A 605 -5.37 -18.08 1.15
CA LEU A 605 -4.08 -18.71 1.42
C LEU A 605 -3.75 -19.84 0.42
N SER A 606 -4.72 -20.69 0.08
CA SER A 606 -4.50 -21.82 -0.84
C SER A 606 -4.07 -21.34 -2.23
N GLU A 607 -4.73 -20.29 -2.74
CA GLU A 607 -4.35 -19.67 -4.00
C GLU A 607 -2.94 -19.07 -3.91
N ALA A 608 -2.62 -18.38 -2.81
CA ALA A 608 -1.32 -17.77 -2.63
C ALA A 608 -0.20 -18.82 -2.55
N GLU A 609 -0.43 -19.93 -1.86
CA GLU A 609 0.50 -21.07 -1.79
C GLU A 609 0.76 -21.67 -3.17
N GLU A 610 -0.27 -21.80 -4.02
CA GLU A 610 -0.11 -22.25 -5.41
C GLU A 610 0.74 -21.28 -6.24
N ARG A 611 0.49 -19.96 -6.12
CA ARG A 611 1.28 -18.92 -6.80
C ARG A 611 2.74 -18.92 -6.32
N ILE A 612 2.97 -18.99 -5.02
CA ILE A 612 4.31 -19.08 -4.41
C ILE A 612 5.04 -20.33 -4.92
N LYS A 613 4.38 -21.49 -4.89
CA LYS A 613 4.96 -22.74 -5.38
C LYS A 613 5.33 -22.64 -6.87
N LYS A 614 4.46 -22.05 -7.69
CA LYS A 614 4.72 -21.81 -9.12
C LYS A 614 5.96 -20.94 -9.32
N TYR A 615 6.10 -19.85 -8.58
CA TYR A 615 7.28 -18.99 -8.63
C TYR A 615 8.54 -19.78 -8.26
N VAL A 616 8.54 -20.43 -7.08
CA VAL A 616 9.71 -21.15 -6.57
C VAL A 616 10.15 -22.24 -7.53
N GLN A 617 9.20 -23.01 -8.08
CA GLN A 617 9.49 -24.05 -9.05
C GLN A 617 10.08 -23.48 -10.35
N THR A 618 9.47 -22.43 -10.90
CA THR A 618 9.96 -21.77 -12.12
C THR A 618 11.39 -21.25 -11.93
N PHE A 619 11.66 -20.63 -10.77
CA PHE A 619 12.97 -20.08 -10.48
C PHE A 619 14.02 -21.20 -10.27
N ILE A 620 13.69 -22.27 -9.55
CA ILE A 620 14.62 -23.39 -9.33
C ILE A 620 14.93 -24.12 -10.63
N GLU A 621 13.92 -24.38 -11.47
CA GLU A 621 14.08 -25.18 -12.69
C GLU A 621 14.73 -24.38 -13.83
N ARG A 622 14.34 -23.10 -13.98
CA ARG A 622 14.70 -22.29 -15.15
C ARG A 622 15.60 -21.11 -14.82
N GLY A 623 15.68 -20.69 -13.56
CA GLY A 623 16.34 -19.45 -13.15
C GLY A 623 15.57 -18.18 -13.54
N GLU A 624 14.31 -18.35 -13.95
CA GLU A 624 13.43 -17.28 -14.42
C GLU A 624 12.57 -16.75 -13.27
N ARG A 625 12.46 -15.42 -13.16
CA ARG A 625 11.58 -14.75 -12.21
C ARG A 625 10.19 -14.59 -12.84
N ILE A 626 9.15 -14.64 -12.00
CA ILE A 626 7.80 -14.21 -12.40
C ILE A 626 7.57 -12.83 -11.78
N THR A 627 7.69 -11.79 -12.60
CA THR A 627 7.48 -10.39 -12.20
C THR A 627 6.19 -9.80 -12.75
N GLU A 628 5.54 -10.51 -13.68
CA GLU A 628 4.35 -10.02 -14.35
C GLU A 628 3.13 -10.07 -13.44
N ASN A 629 2.15 -9.20 -13.70
CA ASN A 629 0.85 -9.32 -13.07
C ASN A 629 0.12 -10.56 -13.63
N LEU A 630 0.03 -11.62 -12.81
CA LEU A 630 -0.69 -12.85 -13.14
C LEU A 630 -2.19 -12.61 -13.40
N ASP A 631 -2.73 -11.50 -12.89
CA ASP A 631 -4.14 -11.11 -13.02
C ASP A 631 -4.37 -10.10 -14.15
N PHE A 632 -3.42 -9.94 -15.10
CA PHE A 632 -3.55 -8.95 -16.18
C PHE A 632 -4.74 -9.24 -17.11
N GLY A 633 -5.11 -10.52 -17.28
CA GLY A 633 -6.26 -10.96 -18.07
C GLY A 633 -7.52 -11.27 -17.27
N VAL A 634 -7.46 -11.12 -15.94
CA VAL A 634 -8.58 -11.38 -15.04
C VAL A 634 -9.23 -10.03 -14.72
N ALA A 635 -10.51 -9.87 -15.07
CA ALA A 635 -11.27 -8.67 -14.69
C ALA A 635 -11.15 -8.46 -13.17
N GLY A 636 -10.82 -7.22 -12.77
CA GLY A 636 -10.18 -6.90 -11.50
C GLY A 636 -10.88 -7.40 -10.23
N SER A 637 -10.07 -7.88 -9.30
CA SER A 637 -10.42 -8.06 -7.88
C SER A 637 -10.43 -6.72 -7.14
N ASP A 638 -11.54 -6.00 -7.24
CA ASP A 638 -11.93 -4.97 -6.27
C ASP A 638 -12.67 -5.68 -5.12
N PRO A 639 -12.20 -5.71 -3.87
CA PRO A 639 -12.83 -6.44 -2.76
C PRO A 639 -14.17 -5.84 -2.32
N PHE A 640 -14.58 -4.66 -2.80
CA PHE A 640 -15.95 -4.15 -2.63
C PHE A 640 -16.91 -4.60 -3.73
N PHE A 641 -16.38 -5.04 -4.87
CA PHE A 641 -17.16 -5.56 -6.01
C PHE A 641 -16.87 -7.03 -6.34
N ALA A 642 -15.95 -7.70 -5.63
CA ALA A 642 -15.62 -9.12 -5.75
C ALA A 642 -16.69 -9.98 -5.05
N LYS A 643 -17.89 -9.98 -5.59
CA LYS A 643 -18.39 -11.24 -6.10
C LYS A 643 -17.93 -11.29 -7.54
N GLU A 644 -17.43 -12.42 -8.02
CA GLU A 644 -17.46 -12.69 -9.47
C GLU A 644 -18.77 -12.11 -10.00
N SER A 645 -18.72 -11.21 -10.98
CA SER A 645 -19.94 -10.87 -11.70
C SER A 645 -20.33 -12.16 -12.36
N LYS A 646 -21.18 -12.91 -11.66
CA LYS A 646 -21.77 -14.14 -12.13
C LYS A 646 -22.27 -13.84 -13.52
N THR A 647 -21.94 -14.71 -14.45
CA THR A 647 -22.60 -14.68 -15.75
C THR A 647 -24.10 -14.61 -15.49
N LEU A 648 -24.85 -13.93 -16.35
CA LEU A 648 -26.30 -13.85 -16.19
C LEU A 648 -26.90 -15.26 -16.00
N GLU A 649 -26.33 -16.26 -16.67
CA GLU A 649 -26.66 -17.67 -16.53
C GLU A 649 -26.39 -18.25 -15.13
N GLU A 650 -25.28 -17.91 -14.48
CA GLU A 650 -25.00 -18.29 -13.09
C GLU A 650 -25.95 -17.59 -12.11
N GLU A 651 -26.25 -16.30 -12.32
CA GLU A 651 -27.23 -15.57 -11.50
C GLU A 651 -28.64 -16.16 -11.63
N ILE A 652 -29.00 -16.56 -12.85
CA ILE A 652 -30.26 -17.26 -13.14
C ILE A 652 -30.30 -18.58 -12.40
N GLN A 653 -29.21 -19.35 -12.43
CA GLN A 653 -29.12 -20.65 -11.79
C GLN A 653 -29.24 -20.52 -10.27
N GLU A 654 -28.56 -19.56 -9.65
CA GLU A 654 -28.66 -19.34 -8.21
C GLU A 654 -30.04 -18.86 -7.77
N THR A 655 -30.64 -17.97 -8.54
CA THR A 655 -32.01 -17.54 -8.26
C THR A 655 -32.99 -18.69 -8.45
N ALA A 656 -32.76 -19.59 -9.41
CA ALA A 656 -33.53 -20.83 -9.55
C ALA A 656 -33.37 -21.74 -8.32
N GLU A 657 -32.15 -21.98 -7.87
CA GLU A 657 -31.86 -22.78 -6.67
C GLU A 657 -32.49 -22.17 -5.41
N TRP A 658 -32.34 -20.86 -5.22
CA TRP A 658 -32.94 -20.14 -4.11
C TRP A 658 -34.47 -20.22 -4.14
N MET A 659 -35.10 -20.04 -5.31
CA MET A 659 -36.55 -20.19 -5.47
C MET A 659 -37.03 -21.62 -5.21
N ASN A 660 -36.18 -22.62 -5.41
CA ASN A 660 -36.49 -24.04 -5.15
C ASN A 660 -36.24 -24.48 -3.70
N THR A 661 -35.76 -23.59 -2.83
CA THR A 661 -35.59 -23.92 -1.41
C THR A 661 -36.94 -24.24 -0.74
N PRO A 662 -36.96 -25.10 0.30
CA PRO A 662 -38.20 -25.46 1.02
C PRO A 662 -39.02 -24.26 1.53
N ARG A 663 -38.37 -23.10 1.72
CA ARG A 663 -39.02 -21.84 2.12
C ARG A 663 -40.17 -21.45 1.20
N PHE A 664 -40.03 -21.69 -0.10
CA PHE A 664 -40.98 -21.25 -1.13
C PHE A 664 -41.86 -22.36 -1.68
N ARG A 665 -41.78 -23.58 -1.13
CA ARG A 665 -42.56 -24.75 -1.60
C ARG A 665 -44.05 -24.46 -1.76
N ASP A 666 -44.61 -23.69 -0.83
CA ASP A 666 -46.04 -23.37 -0.78
C ASP A 666 -46.33 -21.94 -1.33
N THR A 667 -45.38 -21.34 -2.06
CA THR A 667 -45.47 -19.98 -2.61
C THR A 667 -45.38 -20.00 -4.14
N LYS A 668 -46.42 -19.55 -4.83
CA LYS A 668 -46.37 -19.35 -6.29
C LYS A 668 -45.63 -18.06 -6.63
N ARG A 669 -44.44 -18.17 -7.21
CA ARG A 669 -43.68 -17.01 -7.75
C ARG A 669 -44.09 -16.75 -9.19
N LEU A 670 -44.50 -15.52 -9.49
CA LEU A 670 -45.01 -15.13 -10.81
C LEU A 670 -43.91 -14.80 -11.84
N TYR A 671 -42.70 -14.46 -11.38
CA TYR A 671 -41.56 -14.16 -12.23
C TYR A 671 -40.57 -15.34 -12.25
N SER A 672 -40.05 -15.66 -13.42
CA SER A 672 -38.97 -16.65 -13.57
C SER A 672 -37.66 -16.11 -12.99
N PRO A 673 -36.69 -17.00 -12.65
CA PRO A 673 -35.35 -16.59 -12.22
C PRO A 673 -34.69 -15.60 -13.18
N ARG A 674 -34.77 -15.86 -14.50
CA ARG A 674 -34.29 -14.94 -15.55
C ARG A 674 -34.96 -13.57 -15.51
N GLN A 675 -36.29 -13.53 -15.40
CA GLN A 675 -37.01 -12.24 -15.31
C GLN A 675 -36.63 -11.45 -14.05
N VAL A 676 -36.24 -12.13 -12.97
CA VAL A 676 -35.76 -11.47 -11.75
C VAL A 676 -34.34 -10.92 -11.94
N GLU A 677 -33.42 -11.68 -12.54
CA GLU A 677 -32.05 -11.22 -12.79
C GLU A 677 -31.99 -10.07 -13.80
N GLU A 678 -32.75 -10.16 -14.90
CA GLU A 678 -32.80 -9.11 -15.94
C GLU A 678 -33.30 -7.76 -15.39
N GLN A 679 -34.02 -7.76 -14.26
CA GLN A 679 -34.53 -6.56 -13.60
C GLN A 679 -33.70 -6.12 -12.37
N ARG A 680 -32.66 -6.87 -11.99
CA ARG A 680 -31.88 -6.67 -10.74
C ARG A 680 -30.91 -5.48 -10.82
N GLY A 681 -30.50 -5.10 -12.04
CA GLY A 681 -29.54 -4.01 -12.30
C GLY A 681 -28.11 -4.36 -11.91
N ALA A 682 -27.12 -3.78 -12.60
CA ALA A 682 -25.70 -4.14 -12.42
C ALA A 682 -25.11 -3.74 -11.05
N VAL A 683 -25.73 -2.78 -10.35
CA VAL A 683 -25.30 -2.34 -9.00
C VAL A 683 -26.19 -3.01 -7.95
N TYR A 684 -25.82 -4.22 -7.54
CA TYR A 684 -26.58 -4.99 -6.56
C TYR A 684 -26.34 -4.48 -5.13
N LYS A 685 -27.40 -3.96 -4.50
CA LYS A 685 -27.39 -3.65 -3.06
C LYS A 685 -27.87 -4.88 -2.29
N GLY A 686 -27.00 -5.51 -1.50
CA GLY A 686 -27.30 -6.79 -0.82
C GLY A 686 -28.31 -6.75 0.33
N TYR A 687 -28.82 -5.57 0.71
CA TYR A 687 -29.82 -5.34 1.77
C TYR A 687 -29.66 -6.22 3.02
N THR A 688 -28.42 -6.33 3.51
CA THR A 688 -28.02 -7.33 4.52
C THR A 688 -28.89 -7.33 5.77
N VAL A 689 -29.27 -6.15 6.28
CA VAL A 689 -30.12 -6.04 7.49
C VAL A 689 -31.48 -6.70 7.26
N ALA A 690 -32.19 -6.34 6.19
CA ALA A 690 -33.49 -6.91 5.86
C ALA A 690 -33.40 -8.41 5.59
N ARG A 691 -32.40 -8.84 4.80
CA ARG A 691 -32.22 -10.26 4.43
C ARG A 691 -31.96 -11.14 5.65
N THR A 692 -30.97 -10.80 6.47
CA THR A 692 -30.61 -11.60 7.64
C THR A 692 -31.73 -11.60 8.69
N ALA A 693 -32.42 -10.47 8.88
CA ALA A 693 -33.58 -10.42 9.76
C ALA A 693 -34.73 -11.29 9.21
N ALA A 694 -34.97 -11.31 7.89
CA ALA A 694 -36.04 -12.11 7.27
C ALA A 694 -35.79 -13.61 7.36
N GLU A 695 -34.55 -14.06 7.17
CA GLU A 695 -34.17 -15.48 7.32
C GLU A 695 -34.38 -15.97 8.76
N ARG A 696 -33.91 -15.18 9.73
CA ARG A 696 -34.09 -15.51 11.16
C ARG A 696 -35.55 -15.47 11.57
N PHE A 697 -36.28 -14.46 11.12
CA PHE A 697 -37.68 -14.29 11.47
C PHE A 697 -38.57 -15.36 10.84
N TYR A 698 -38.33 -15.72 9.58
CA TYR A 698 -39.03 -16.83 8.92
C TYR A 698 -38.86 -18.13 9.71
N SER A 699 -37.63 -18.51 10.05
CA SER A 699 -37.35 -19.72 10.83
C SER A 699 -38.10 -19.72 12.17
N ARG A 700 -38.11 -18.57 12.87
CA ARG A 700 -38.84 -18.41 14.14
C ARG A 700 -40.35 -18.55 13.96
N LEU A 701 -40.93 -17.93 12.94
CA LEU A 701 -42.36 -18.05 12.63
C LEU A 701 -42.75 -19.48 12.27
N ARG A 702 -41.90 -20.23 11.55
CA ARG A 702 -42.14 -21.65 11.24
C ARG A 702 -42.09 -22.54 12.47
N GLU A 703 -41.15 -22.28 13.39
CA GLU A 703 -41.07 -22.97 14.69
C GLU A 703 -42.37 -22.78 15.48
N LEU A 704 -42.83 -21.54 15.61
CA LEU A 704 -44.06 -21.21 16.32
C LEU A 704 -45.29 -21.81 15.62
N PHE A 705 -45.37 -21.72 14.29
CA PHE A 705 -46.46 -22.32 13.52
C PHE A 705 -46.55 -23.84 13.73
N ALA A 706 -45.41 -24.55 13.74
CA ALA A 706 -45.37 -25.99 14.02
C ALA A 706 -45.88 -26.33 15.44
N ARG A 707 -45.65 -25.44 16.41
CA ARG A 707 -46.17 -25.56 17.78
C ARG A 707 -47.58 -25.01 17.97
N ARG A 708 -48.17 -24.40 16.93
CA ARG A 708 -49.42 -23.63 17.00
C ARG A 708 -49.36 -22.47 18.01
N GLU A 709 -48.20 -21.86 18.11
CA GLU A 709 -47.91 -20.68 18.94
C GLU A 709 -47.86 -19.41 18.08
N GLN A 710 -47.87 -18.25 18.73
CA GLN A 710 -47.87 -16.94 18.09
C GLN A 710 -47.01 -15.95 18.85
N ILE A 711 -46.48 -14.93 18.16
CA ILE A 711 -45.88 -13.76 18.80
C ILE A 711 -46.98 -12.74 19.03
N THR A 712 -47.23 -12.39 20.29
CA THR A 712 -48.07 -11.24 20.63
C THR A 712 -47.23 -9.97 20.59
N THR A 713 -47.63 -9.02 19.74
CA THR A 713 -46.90 -7.75 19.57
C THR A 713 -47.87 -6.60 19.25
N PHE A 714 -47.35 -5.38 19.26
CA PHE A 714 -48.02 -4.14 18.92
C PHE A 714 -47.02 -3.17 18.28
N GLY A 715 -47.48 -2.03 17.78
CA GLY A 715 -46.61 -1.04 17.16
C GLY A 715 -46.01 -0.04 18.14
N PRO A 716 -44.69 0.25 18.05
CA PRO A 716 -44.08 1.29 18.86
C PRO A 716 -44.55 2.67 18.39
N TYR A 717 -44.82 3.55 19.34
CA TYR A 717 -45.06 4.96 19.09
C TYR A 717 -43.75 5.70 18.76
N SER A 718 -42.62 5.25 19.32
CA SER A 718 -41.28 5.85 19.11
C SER A 718 -40.16 4.81 18.98
N PRO A 719 -38.99 5.16 18.41
CA PRO A 719 -37.85 4.25 18.31
C PRO A 719 -37.33 3.76 19.68
N GLY A 720 -37.42 4.60 20.72
CA GLY A 720 -37.06 4.19 22.09
C GLY A 720 -38.01 3.15 22.68
N GLN A 721 -39.30 3.20 22.32
CA GLN A 721 -40.26 2.17 22.69
C GLN A 721 -39.93 0.83 22.01
N ALA A 722 -39.51 0.85 20.74
CA ALA A 722 -39.08 -0.36 20.04
C ALA A 722 -37.89 -1.06 20.75
N VAL A 723 -36.89 -0.29 21.18
CA VAL A 723 -35.77 -0.82 21.98
C VAL A 723 -36.26 -1.39 23.31
N SER A 724 -37.20 -0.71 23.97
CA SER A 724 -37.78 -1.18 25.24
C SER A 724 -38.60 -2.45 25.06
N MET A 725 -39.36 -2.59 23.98
CA MET A 725 -40.09 -3.82 23.66
C MET A 725 -39.15 -5.02 23.54
N LYS A 726 -38.04 -4.89 22.80
CA LYS A 726 -37.02 -5.95 22.69
C LYS A 726 -36.39 -6.28 24.05
N LYS A 727 -36.13 -5.28 24.90
CA LYS A 727 -35.63 -5.46 26.28
C LYS A 727 -36.60 -6.24 27.17
N GLN A 728 -37.91 -6.07 26.97
CA GLN A 728 -38.97 -6.78 27.70
C GLN A 728 -39.29 -8.17 27.12
N GLY A 729 -38.57 -8.59 26.07
CA GLY A 729 -38.73 -9.93 25.48
C GLY A 729 -39.78 -10.00 24.36
N ILE A 730 -40.34 -8.88 23.89
CA ILE A 730 -41.18 -8.89 22.69
C ILE A 730 -40.27 -9.13 21.48
N GLU A 731 -40.46 -10.27 20.82
CA GLU A 731 -39.53 -10.74 19.79
C GLU A 731 -39.65 -9.98 18.45
N ALA A 732 -40.88 -9.66 18.03
CA ALA A 732 -41.16 -9.01 16.76
C ALA A 732 -41.96 -7.73 16.94
N ILE A 733 -41.92 -6.82 15.98
CA ILE A 733 -42.60 -5.52 16.00
C ILE A 733 -43.54 -5.42 14.79
N TYR A 734 -44.75 -4.90 15.00
CA TYR A 734 -45.68 -4.58 13.91
C TYR A 734 -45.73 -3.07 13.68
N ILE A 735 -45.53 -2.59 12.46
CA ILE A 735 -45.72 -1.16 12.13
C ILE A 735 -47.02 -1.04 11.33
N GLY A 736 -48.07 -0.54 11.97
CA GLY A 736 -49.40 -0.44 11.36
C GLY A 736 -49.60 0.87 10.59
N GLY A 737 -50.25 0.80 9.42
CA GLY A 737 -50.60 1.96 8.61
C GLY A 737 -51.56 2.89 9.32
N TRP A 738 -52.54 2.35 10.07
CA TRP A 738 -53.42 3.17 10.92
C TRP A 738 -52.66 3.98 11.96
N ALA A 739 -51.73 3.36 12.70
CA ALA A 739 -50.94 4.06 13.72
C ALA A 739 -50.03 5.12 13.10
N THR A 740 -49.49 4.81 11.92
CA THR A 740 -48.66 5.73 11.13
C THR A 740 -49.49 6.94 10.65
N SER A 741 -50.68 6.70 10.11
CA SER A 741 -51.65 7.71 9.65
C SER A 741 -52.13 8.59 10.80
N ALA A 742 -52.41 8.00 11.96
CA ALA A 742 -52.89 8.71 13.15
C ALA A 742 -51.82 9.61 13.79
N LYS A 743 -50.52 9.29 13.62
CA LYS A 743 -49.41 10.15 14.07
C LYS A 743 -49.23 11.39 13.19
N GLY A 744 -49.63 11.32 11.92
CA GLY A 744 -49.38 12.35 10.92
C GLY A 744 -47.90 12.44 10.51
N SER A 745 -47.57 13.39 9.65
CA SER A 745 -46.20 13.66 9.22
C SER A 745 -45.87 15.15 9.32
N ILE A 746 -44.62 15.53 9.10
CA ILE A 746 -44.24 16.96 9.00
C ILE A 746 -44.84 17.65 7.77
N THR A 747 -45.36 16.87 6.82
CA THR A 747 -45.88 17.35 5.53
C THR A 747 -47.38 17.13 5.38
N GLU A 748 -48.04 16.44 6.32
CA GLU A 748 -49.45 16.04 6.21
C GLU A 748 -50.18 15.94 7.54
N ASP A 749 -51.47 16.24 7.50
CA ASP A 749 -52.36 16.19 8.66
C ASP A 749 -52.58 14.73 9.13
N PRO A 750 -52.62 14.49 10.45
CA PRO A 750 -53.02 13.19 10.98
C PRO A 750 -54.46 12.89 10.59
N GLY A 751 -54.71 11.66 10.13
CA GLY A 751 -56.03 11.26 9.62
C GLY A 751 -56.35 9.79 9.85
N PRO A 752 -57.66 9.42 9.83
CA PRO A 752 -58.05 8.02 9.87
C PRO A 752 -57.52 7.28 8.62
N ASP A 753 -57.08 6.04 8.81
CA ASP A 753 -56.49 5.18 7.77
C ASP A 753 -57.38 5.06 6.52
N LEU A 754 -57.06 5.86 5.50
CA LEU A 754 -57.72 5.91 4.20
C LEU A 754 -56.72 5.77 3.05
N ALA A 755 -55.54 5.19 3.29
CA ALA A 755 -54.40 5.31 2.38
C ALA A 755 -53.99 6.76 2.09
N SER A 756 -54.36 7.70 2.99
CA SER A 756 -54.16 9.14 2.84
C SER A 756 -52.84 9.58 3.46
N TYR A 757 -51.78 8.80 3.23
CA TYR A 757 -50.41 9.14 3.60
C TYR A 757 -49.46 8.76 2.46
N PRO A 758 -48.29 9.42 2.33
CA PRO A 758 -47.42 9.24 1.19
C PRO A 758 -46.83 7.85 1.25
N LEU A 759 -46.54 7.33 0.06
CA LEU A 759 -45.86 6.06 -0.14
C LEU A 759 -44.63 5.86 0.77
N SER A 760 -43.94 6.93 1.14
CA SER A 760 -42.74 6.87 1.97
C SER A 760 -43.02 6.78 3.48
N GLN A 761 -44.22 7.11 3.95
CA GLN A 761 -44.48 7.39 5.35
C GLN A 761 -44.19 6.17 6.27
N VAL A 762 -44.75 5.00 5.96
CA VAL A 762 -44.49 3.78 6.74
C VAL A 762 -43.02 3.34 6.64
N PRO A 763 -42.36 3.35 5.45
CA PRO A 763 -40.91 3.14 5.35
C PRO A 763 -40.07 4.11 6.18
N ASP A 764 -40.41 5.41 6.19
CA ASP A 764 -39.66 6.44 6.90
C ASP A 764 -39.77 6.24 8.42
N GLU A 765 -40.96 5.89 8.92
CA GLU A 765 -41.16 5.48 10.31
C GLU A 765 -40.34 4.23 10.66
N ALA A 766 -40.43 3.18 9.82
CA ALA A 766 -39.69 1.94 10.02
C ALA A 766 -38.17 2.15 10.04
N ALA A 767 -37.65 3.06 9.22
CA ALA A 767 -36.23 3.38 9.16
C ALA A 767 -35.71 3.90 10.51
N THR A 768 -36.49 4.71 11.22
CA THR A 768 -36.11 5.22 12.54
C THR A 768 -36.06 4.09 13.59
N VAL A 769 -37.02 3.16 13.53
CA VAL A 769 -37.08 1.97 14.39
C VAL A 769 -35.89 1.05 14.15
N VAL A 770 -35.60 0.71 12.88
CA VAL A 770 -34.45 -0.13 12.50
C VAL A 770 -33.15 0.51 13.00
N ARG A 771 -32.93 1.82 12.78
CA ARG A 771 -31.73 2.52 13.27
C ARG A 771 -31.59 2.46 14.79
N ALA A 772 -32.68 2.58 15.53
CA ALA A 772 -32.64 2.50 16.99
C ALA A 772 -32.28 1.09 17.49
N LEU A 773 -32.84 0.05 16.87
CA LEU A 773 -32.53 -1.34 17.20
C LEU A 773 -31.07 -1.69 16.90
N LEU A 774 -30.56 -1.31 15.74
CA LEU A 774 -29.14 -1.50 15.38
C LEU A 774 -28.21 -0.71 16.31
N THR A 775 -28.63 0.48 16.76
CA THR A 775 -27.87 1.27 17.73
C THR A 775 -27.86 0.61 19.11
N ALA A 776 -28.98 0.06 19.56
CA ALA A 776 -29.06 -0.70 20.80
C ALA A 776 -28.18 -1.95 20.77
N ASP A 777 -28.14 -2.66 19.64
CA ASP A 777 -27.22 -3.80 19.43
C ASP A 777 -25.75 -3.39 19.55
N ARG A 778 -25.33 -2.32 18.86
CA ARG A 778 -23.96 -1.78 18.95
C ARG A 778 -23.59 -1.38 20.38
N ASN A 779 -24.50 -0.71 21.07
CA ASN A 779 -24.29 -0.28 22.46
C ASN A 779 -24.19 -1.49 23.40
N GLN A 780 -25.02 -2.52 23.19
CA GLN A 780 -24.93 -3.77 23.94
C GLN A 780 -23.59 -4.47 23.68
N LYS A 781 -23.15 -4.59 22.43
CA LYS A 781 -21.85 -5.18 22.09
C LYS A 781 -20.71 -4.45 22.79
N PHE A 782 -20.70 -3.11 22.70
CA PHE A 782 -19.70 -2.25 23.34
C PHE A 782 -19.70 -2.34 24.86
N GLY A 783 -20.86 -2.39 25.50
CA GLY A 783 -20.97 -2.58 26.95
C GLY A 783 -20.48 -3.97 27.38
N ARG A 784 -20.86 -5.01 26.63
CA ARG A 784 -20.53 -6.41 26.95
C ARG A 784 -19.04 -6.74 26.76
N THR A 785 -18.35 -6.14 25.79
CA THR A 785 -16.90 -6.35 25.63
C THR A 785 -16.10 -5.85 26.83
N ARG A 786 -16.66 -4.96 27.64
CA ARG A 786 -16.05 -4.42 28.87
C ARG A 786 -16.48 -5.12 30.16
N MET A 787 -17.45 -6.03 30.07
CA MET A 787 -17.84 -6.88 31.19
C MET A 787 -16.81 -8.02 31.36
N SER A 788 -16.56 -8.40 32.62
CA SER A 788 -15.87 -9.63 32.97
C SER A 788 -16.66 -10.87 32.52
N GLU A 789 -16.03 -12.04 32.51
CA GLU A 789 -16.70 -13.28 32.13
C GLU A 789 -17.87 -13.64 33.06
N ALA A 790 -17.74 -13.37 34.36
CA ALA A 790 -18.80 -13.55 35.35
C ALA A 790 -20.00 -12.61 35.09
N GLU A 791 -19.74 -11.34 34.79
CA GLU A 791 -20.77 -10.36 34.43
C GLU A 791 -21.47 -10.73 33.10
N ARG A 792 -20.72 -11.22 32.10
CA ARG A 792 -21.31 -11.68 30.83
C ARG A 792 -22.20 -12.90 31.01
N LYS A 793 -21.87 -13.81 31.93
CA LYS A 793 -22.69 -14.99 32.25
C LYS A 793 -23.96 -14.61 33.03
N SER A 794 -23.87 -13.65 33.94
CA SER A 794 -25.03 -13.17 34.73
C SER A 794 -25.95 -12.21 33.96
N THR A 795 -25.49 -11.59 32.88
CA THR A 795 -26.29 -10.70 32.02
C THR A 795 -26.63 -11.37 30.70
N LYS A 796 -27.89 -11.72 30.48
CA LYS A 796 -28.34 -12.31 29.20
C LYS A 796 -28.33 -11.25 28.08
N PRO A 797 -27.73 -11.52 26.92
CA PRO A 797 -27.81 -10.61 25.78
C PRO A 797 -29.24 -10.55 25.25
N ILE A 798 -29.69 -9.34 24.91
CA ILE A 798 -30.96 -9.09 24.24
C ILE A 798 -30.74 -9.18 22.73
N ASP A 799 -31.63 -9.88 22.03
CA ASP A 799 -31.61 -9.90 20.58
C ASP A 799 -32.28 -8.64 20.04
N PHE A 800 -31.52 -7.70 19.48
CA PHE A 800 -32.05 -6.48 18.87
C PHE A 800 -32.26 -6.60 17.35
N THR A 801 -32.29 -7.80 16.79
CA THR A 801 -32.58 -8.00 15.36
C THR A 801 -33.94 -7.37 15.00
N PRO A 802 -34.02 -6.57 13.91
CA PRO A 802 -35.22 -5.85 13.53
C PRO A 802 -36.26 -6.79 12.89
N MET A 803 -36.83 -7.71 13.66
CA MET A 803 -37.93 -8.59 13.26
C MET A 803 -39.23 -7.77 13.14
N ILE A 804 -39.37 -7.04 12.03
CA ILE A 804 -40.48 -6.10 11.80
C ILE A 804 -41.40 -6.66 10.70
N ILE A 805 -42.71 -6.60 10.93
CA ILE A 805 -43.73 -6.69 9.87
C ILE A 805 -44.32 -5.29 9.70
N ALA A 806 -44.15 -4.69 8.53
CA ALA A 806 -44.75 -3.40 8.20
C ALA A 806 -46.02 -3.57 7.38
N ASP A 807 -47.00 -2.73 7.65
CA ASP A 807 -48.20 -2.60 6.85
C ASP A 807 -47.86 -2.00 5.48
N ALA A 808 -48.26 -2.68 4.41
CA ALA A 808 -47.97 -2.30 3.04
C ALA A 808 -49.28 -2.06 2.27
N ASP A 809 -49.51 -0.80 1.94
CA ASP A 809 -50.71 -0.37 1.26
C ASP A 809 -50.76 -0.81 -0.22
N THR A 810 -51.91 -1.28 -0.69
CA THR A 810 -52.17 -1.51 -2.12
C THR A 810 -52.56 -0.24 -2.88
N GLY A 811 -52.99 0.81 -2.16
CA GLY A 811 -52.97 2.24 -2.51
C GLY A 811 -53.51 2.69 -3.87
N HIS A 812 -53.40 3.99 -4.13
CA HIS A 812 -53.65 4.59 -5.44
C HIS A 812 -52.34 4.52 -6.26
N GLY A 813 -52.35 3.83 -7.41
CA GLY A 813 -51.17 3.76 -8.30
C GLY A 813 -50.80 2.38 -8.85
N GLY A 814 -51.56 1.34 -8.52
CA GLY A 814 -51.41 0.00 -9.12
C GLY A 814 -50.10 -0.71 -8.74
N ASP A 815 -49.75 -1.76 -9.48
CA ASP A 815 -48.61 -2.65 -9.18
C ASP A 815 -47.26 -1.92 -9.02
N ALA A 816 -47.03 -0.86 -9.81
CA ALA A 816 -45.78 -0.09 -9.74
C ALA A 816 -45.62 0.61 -8.38
N HIS A 817 -46.72 1.06 -7.79
CA HIS A 817 -46.73 1.69 -6.46
C HIS A 817 -46.35 0.67 -5.39
N VAL A 818 -46.98 -0.51 -5.42
CA VAL A 818 -46.70 -1.62 -4.49
C VAL A 818 -45.24 -2.06 -4.59
N ARG A 819 -44.68 -2.21 -5.80
CA ARG A 819 -43.25 -2.56 -5.98
C ARG A 819 -42.31 -1.52 -5.36
N ASN A 820 -42.59 -0.24 -5.57
CA ASN A 820 -41.78 0.84 -5.00
C ASN A 820 -41.88 0.88 -3.47
N LEU A 821 -43.07 0.61 -2.91
CA LEU A 821 -43.26 0.49 -1.46
C LEU A 821 -42.40 -0.62 -0.86
N ILE A 822 -42.50 -1.82 -1.43
CA ILE A 822 -41.76 -2.99 -0.94
C ILE A 822 -40.25 -2.77 -1.06
N ARG A 823 -39.78 -2.16 -2.16
CA ARG A 823 -38.36 -1.80 -2.30
C ARG A 823 -37.91 -0.89 -1.16
N ARG A 824 -38.67 0.16 -0.83
CA ARG A 824 -38.33 1.10 0.25
C ARG A 824 -38.27 0.41 1.61
N PHE A 825 -39.16 -0.54 1.91
CA PHE A 825 -39.07 -1.34 3.14
C PHE A 825 -37.76 -2.13 3.23
N VAL A 826 -37.39 -2.81 2.15
CA VAL A 826 -36.15 -3.59 2.08
C VAL A 826 -34.92 -2.68 2.21
N GLU A 827 -34.92 -1.51 1.56
CA GLU A 827 -33.85 -0.50 1.62
C GLU A 827 -33.61 0.00 3.06
N VAL A 828 -34.66 0.14 3.86
CA VAL A 828 -34.55 0.61 5.26
C VAL A 828 -34.34 -0.51 6.28
N GLY A 829 -34.24 -1.78 5.84
CA GLY A 829 -33.92 -2.91 6.70
C GLY A 829 -35.12 -3.67 7.28
N VAL A 830 -36.32 -3.48 6.74
CA VAL A 830 -37.53 -4.21 7.18
C VAL A 830 -37.57 -5.61 6.54
N PRO A 831 -37.70 -6.69 7.34
CA PRO A 831 -37.63 -8.07 6.82
C PRO A 831 -38.94 -8.64 6.29
N GLY A 832 -40.08 -8.04 6.64
CA GLY A 832 -41.40 -8.55 6.28
C GLY A 832 -42.43 -7.44 6.19
N TYR A 833 -43.47 -7.69 5.40
CA TYR A 833 -44.58 -6.78 5.20
C TYR A 833 -45.86 -7.56 5.01
N HIS A 834 -46.99 -6.91 5.27
CA HIS A 834 -48.32 -7.45 5.07
C HIS A 834 -49.06 -6.58 4.05
N ILE A 835 -49.56 -7.20 2.99
CA ILE A 835 -50.37 -6.54 1.96
C ILE A 835 -51.80 -7.10 2.09
N GLU A 836 -52.79 -6.22 2.13
CA GLU A 836 -54.20 -6.60 2.17
C GLU A 836 -54.66 -7.24 0.84
N ASP A 837 -55.64 -8.13 0.92
CA ASP A 837 -56.27 -8.83 -0.22
C ASP A 837 -57.24 -7.92 -1.01
N GLN A 838 -56.92 -6.64 -1.15
CA GLN A 838 -57.75 -5.66 -1.86
C GLN A 838 -57.17 -5.27 -3.22
N LYS A 839 -58.07 -5.04 -4.19
CA LYS A 839 -57.72 -4.61 -5.54
C LYS A 839 -56.98 -3.26 -5.51
N PRO A 840 -55.80 -3.14 -6.16
CA PRO A 840 -55.08 -1.87 -6.26
C PRO A 840 -55.95 -0.74 -6.82
N GLY A 841 -55.85 0.46 -6.24
CA GLY A 841 -56.69 1.62 -6.58
C GLY A 841 -58.07 1.64 -5.92
N CYS A 842 -58.44 0.61 -5.15
CA CYS A 842 -59.71 0.52 -4.44
C CYS A 842 -59.56 0.20 -2.94
N LYS A 843 -58.35 0.38 -2.37
CA LYS A 843 -58.05 0.09 -0.96
C LYS A 843 -58.93 0.95 -0.04
N LYS A 844 -59.62 0.30 0.89
CA LYS A 844 -60.36 0.92 1.99
C LYS A 844 -59.96 0.30 3.30
N CYS A 845 -60.12 1.01 4.42
CA CYS A 845 -59.91 0.39 5.73
C CYS A 845 -60.85 -0.82 5.90
N GLY A 846 -60.35 -1.92 6.46
CA GLY A 846 -61.07 -3.20 6.51
C GLY A 846 -62.46 -3.16 7.17
N HIS A 847 -62.72 -2.16 8.02
CA HIS A 847 -64.00 -1.91 8.70
C HIS A 847 -65.03 -1.15 7.84
N GLN A 848 -64.65 -0.65 6.66
CA GLN A 848 -65.53 0.10 5.75
C GLN A 848 -66.18 -0.81 4.70
N GLY A 849 -67.41 -0.47 4.29
CA GLY A 849 -68.15 -1.16 3.24
C GLY A 849 -67.65 -0.83 1.82
N GLY A 850 -67.86 -1.75 0.88
CA GLY A 850 -67.55 -1.55 -0.54
C GLY A 850 -66.06 -1.66 -0.87
N LYS A 851 -65.33 -2.52 -0.16
CA LYS A 851 -63.99 -3.02 -0.53
C LYS A 851 -64.10 -4.02 -1.67
N VAL A 852 -63.09 -4.06 -2.52
CA VAL A 852 -63.00 -5.00 -3.65
C VAL A 852 -61.84 -5.94 -3.35
N LEU A 853 -62.14 -7.22 -3.17
CA LEU A 853 -61.11 -8.25 -2.90
C LEU A 853 -60.56 -8.84 -4.21
N VAL A 854 -59.35 -9.39 -4.17
CA VAL A 854 -58.67 -10.03 -5.33
C VAL A 854 -58.79 -11.55 -5.34
#